data_AF-A0A4S2D8U7-F1
#
_entry.id   AF-A0A4S2D8U7-F1
#
_cell.length_a   1.000
_cell.length_b   1.000
_cell.length_c   1.000
_cell.angle_alpha   90.00
_cell.angle_beta   90.00
_cell.angle_gamma   90.00
#
_symmetry.space_group_name_H-M   'P 1'
#
loop_
_entity.id
_entity.type
_entity.pdbx_description
1 polymer ?
#
loop_
_entity_poly.entity_id
_entity_poly.type
_entity_poly.pdbx_seq_one_letter_code
_entity_poly.pdbx_strand_id
1 'polypeptide(L)'
;MNSNYRKTLPGTSLDYFDTRAAIDALQPGAYATLPYTSRVLAENLVRRCDPATLDASLRQLIERRQDLDFPWYPARVVCHDILGQTALVDLAGLRDAIADAGGDPAQINPVVPTQLIVDHSLAVEYPGFDKAAFAKNRAVEDRRNEDRFHFINWTKKAFKNVDVIPPGNGIMHQINLEKMSPVIQVREGVAFPDTCVGTDSHTPHVDALGVIAIGVGGLEAENVMLGRASWMRLPDIIGVELTGRPQPGITCTDIVLALTEFLRRERVVGAWIEFYGEGATALTIGDRATISNMTPEFGATAAMFSIDQQTLDYLRLTGREEAQVQLVETYAKATGLWSDDLAQVEYPRVLQFDLSSVVRNMAGPSNPHKRVATTDLAARGIADEAKLASGKVEQEQGLMPDGAVIIAAITSCTNTSNPRNVIAAALLARNANRAGLARKPWVKSSLAPGSKAVQLYLEEAGLLGDLEQMGFGIVAFACTTCNGMSGALDPKIQQEVIDRDLYATAVLSGNRNFDGRIHPYAKQAFLASPPLVVAYAIAGTVRFDIEKDALGHDADGNPITLKDLWPSDAEIDAVVAASVKPEQFRQVYDPMFTFKVEHGAPISPLYDWRPQSTYIRRPPYWEGALAGERPLRGMRPLAVLGDNITTDHLSPSNAILASSAAGEYLAKMGLPEEDFNSYATHRGDHLTAQRATFANPKLINEMVVVDGQVKQGSLARVEPEGEVTRMWEAIETYMARKQPLIIIAGADYGQGSSRDWAAKGVRLAGVEAIVAEGFERIHRTNLIGMGVLPLEFKEGVNRRTLGIDGTETFDVIGERVPRAELTLVIHRRSGEQLNVPVTCRLDTAEEVSIYEAGGVLQRFAQDFLESSQVA
;
A
#
# COMPACT_ATOMS: atom_id res chain seq x y z
N MET A 1 15.87 -23.29 13.32
CA MET A 1 15.65 -22.46 14.54
C MET A 1 16.78 -22.72 15.50
N ASN A 2 17.08 -21.76 16.37
CA ASN A 2 18.06 -21.94 17.45
C ASN A 2 17.50 -22.85 18.56
N SER A 3 18.38 -23.33 19.44
CA SER A 3 18.02 -24.13 20.62
C SER A 3 18.19 -23.38 21.94
N ASN A 4 19.08 -22.39 22.00
CA ASN A 4 19.32 -21.58 23.19
C ASN A 4 18.07 -20.80 23.59
N TYR A 5 17.82 -20.70 24.90
CA TYR A 5 16.67 -20.01 25.51
C TYR A 5 15.28 -20.58 25.16
N ARG A 6 15.18 -21.70 24.46
CA ARG A 6 13.91 -22.40 24.24
C ARG A 6 13.40 -23.00 25.56
N LYS A 7 12.17 -22.66 25.95
CA LYS A 7 11.48 -23.14 27.17
C LYS A 7 10.05 -23.51 26.84
N THR A 8 9.44 -24.35 27.67
CA THR A 8 8.00 -24.61 27.59
C THR A 8 7.21 -23.38 28.01
N LEU A 9 6.25 -22.97 27.19
CA LEU A 9 5.34 -21.87 27.47
C LEU A 9 4.40 -22.28 28.62
N PRO A 10 4.40 -21.54 29.76
CA PRO A 10 3.64 -21.93 30.94
C PRO A 10 2.16 -22.22 30.65
N GLY A 11 1.65 -23.33 31.17
CA GLY A 11 0.24 -23.72 31.01
C GLY A 11 -0.12 -24.34 29.65
N THR A 12 0.86 -24.57 28.77
CA THR A 12 0.63 -25.14 27.43
C THR A 12 1.60 -26.30 27.14
N SER A 13 1.37 -27.03 26.05
CA SER A 13 2.34 -28.00 25.50
C SER A 13 3.29 -27.39 24.46
N LEU A 14 3.25 -26.07 24.28
CA LEU A 14 4.05 -25.35 23.29
C LEU A 14 5.35 -24.88 23.93
N ASP A 15 6.37 -24.71 23.12
CA ASP A 15 7.59 -24.01 23.50
C ASP A 15 7.55 -22.55 23.07
N TYR A 16 8.40 -21.72 23.66
CA TYR A 16 8.71 -20.36 23.24
C TYR A 16 10.19 -20.06 23.49
N PHE A 17 10.69 -18.94 22.98
CA PHE A 17 12.03 -18.47 23.28
C PHE A 17 11.96 -17.42 24.40
N ASP A 18 12.65 -17.67 25.51
CA ASP A 18 12.74 -16.75 26.65
C ASP A 18 13.69 -15.58 26.32
N THR A 19 13.16 -14.64 25.54
CA THR A 19 13.87 -13.44 25.08
C THR A 19 14.30 -12.54 26.23
N ARG A 20 13.52 -12.50 27.32
CA ARG A 20 13.89 -11.75 28.53
C ARG A 20 15.18 -12.30 29.11
N ALA A 21 15.28 -13.61 29.29
CA ALA A 21 16.51 -14.23 29.77
C ALA A 21 17.72 -13.97 28.85
N ALA A 22 17.52 -13.99 27.52
CA ALA A 22 18.58 -13.69 26.57
C ALA A 22 19.08 -12.24 26.65
N ILE A 23 18.17 -11.26 26.75
CA ILE A 23 18.50 -9.85 26.90
C ILE A 23 19.16 -9.57 28.26
N ASP A 24 18.56 -10.06 29.35
CA ASP A 24 19.05 -9.78 30.71
C ASP A 24 20.38 -10.49 31.01
N ALA A 25 20.74 -11.55 30.27
CA ALA A 25 22.06 -12.15 30.32
C ALA A 25 23.16 -11.22 29.76
N LEU A 26 22.83 -10.36 28.80
CA LEU A 26 23.75 -9.35 28.24
C LEU A 26 23.80 -8.08 29.09
N GLN A 27 22.65 -7.64 29.60
CA GLN A 27 22.53 -6.50 30.49
C GLN A 27 21.32 -6.67 31.43
N PRO A 28 21.55 -6.93 32.73
CA PRO A 28 20.46 -7.17 33.68
C PRO A 28 19.44 -6.02 33.73
N GLY A 29 18.16 -6.35 33.60
CA GLY A 29 17.05 -5.40 33.67
C GLY A 29 16.77 -4.67 32.35
N ALA A 30 17.59 -4.86 31.32
CA ALA A 30 17.42 -4.18 30.04
C ALA A 30 16.11 -4.55 29.33
N TYR A 31 15.59 -5.76 29.52
CA TYR A 31 14.35 -6.16 28.84
C TYR A 31 13.16 -5.26 29.22
N ALA A 32 13.09 -4.82 30.47
CA ALA A 32 11.99 -3.99 30.96
C ALA A 32 11.93 -2.62 30.26
N THR A 33 13.07 -2.09 29.81
CA THR A 33 13.17 -0.77 29.14
C THR A 33 12.99 -0.84 27.63
N LEU A 34 12.92 -2.03 27.04
CA LEU A 34 12.77 -2.22 25.60
C LEU A 34 11.34 -1.91 25.13
N PRO A 35 11.16 -1.07 24.10
CA PRO A 35 9.90 -0.89 23.39
C PRO A 35 9.27 -2.21 22.92
N TYR A 36 7.96 -2.22 22.71
CA TYR A 36 7.21 -3.41 22.26
C TYR A 36 7.83 -4.01 20.99
N THR A 37 8.13 -3.14 20.03
CA THR A 37 8.77 -3.46 18.76
C THR A 37 10.12 -4.15 19.00
N SER A 38 10.95 -3.60 19.88
CA SER A 38 12.24 -4.19 20.22
C SER A 38 12.10 -5.55 20.90
N ARG A 39 11.06 -5.76 21.73
CA ARG A 39 10.78 -7.07 22.33
C ARG A 39 10.44 -8.13 21.27
N VAL A 40 9.63 -7.78 20.27
CA VAL A 40 9.30 -8.69 19.16
C VAL A 40 10.49 -8.93 18.22
N LEU A 41 11.28 -7.91 17.90
CA LEU A 41 12.50 -8.07 17.11
C LEU A 41 13.54 -8.93 17.85
N ALA A 42 13.69 -8.75 19.17
CA ALA A 42 14.56 -9.58 19.99
C ALA A 42 14.12 -11.04 19.97
N GLU A 43 12.82 -11.34 20.02
CA GLU A 43 12.31 -12.71 19.86
C GLU A 43 12.74 -13.32 18.52
N ASN A 44 12.59 -12.56 17.43
CA ASN A 44 12.97 -13.00 16.09
C ASN A 44 14.46 -13.37 16.03
N LEU A 45 15.31 -12.52 16.62
CA LEU A 45 16.75 -12.72 16.68
C LEU A 45 17.12 -13.95 17.52
N VAL A 46 16.59 -14.07 18.74
CA VAL A 46 16.87 -15.21 19.62
C VAL A 46 16.47 -16.53 18.95
N ARG A 47 15.34 -16.55 18.23
CA ARG A 47 14.83 -17.75 17.55
C ARG A 47 15.59 -18.10 16.26
N ARG A 48 16.08 -17.12 15.50
CA ARG A 48 16.56 -17.34 14.11
C ARG A 48 17.89 -16.73 13.71
N CYS A 49 18.41 -15.74 14.44
CA CYS A 49 19.71 -15.12 14.12
C CYS A 49 20.83 -16.17 14.27
N ASP A 50 21.88 -16.04 13.46
CA ASP A 50 23.09 -16.85 13.63
C ASP A 50 23.64 -16.67 15.06
N PRO A 51 23.83 -17.76 15.85
CA PRO A 51 24.39 -17.67 17.19
C PRO A 51 25.71 -16.87 17.28
N ALA A 52 26.51 -16.82 16.20
CA ALA A 52 27.76 -16.05 16.17
C ALA A 52 27.56 -14.53 16.14
N THR A 53 26.40 -14.04 15.67
CA THR A 53 26.09 -12.60 15.55
C THR A 53 24.98 -12.15 16.49
N LEU A 54 24.27 -13.08 17.13
CA LEU A 54 23.12 -12.83 18.01
C LEU A 54 23.40 -11.74 19.07
N ASP A 55 24.48 -11.86 19.83
CA ASP A 55 24.79 -10.90 20.91
C ASP A 55 24.98 -9.47 20.37
N ALA A 56 25.66 -9.33 19.22
CA ALA A 56 25.87 -8.04 18.58
C ALA A 56 24.55 -7.44 18.07
N SER A 57 23.67 -8.27 17.51
CA SER A 57 22.32 -7.85 17.09
C SER A 57 21.43 -7.47 18.27
N LEU A 58 21.43 -8.23 19.36
CA LEU A 58 20.65 -7.91 20.57
C LEU A 58 21.14 -6.61 21.23
N ARG A 59 22.45 -6.34 21.21
CA ARG A 59 23.01 -5.07 21.69
C ARG A 59 22.51 -3.86 20.91
N GLN A 60 22.18 -4.00 19.62
CA GLN A 60 21.53 -2.91 18.88
C GLN A 60 20.23 -2.51 19.58
N LEU A 61 19.42 -3.47 20.02
CA LEU A 61 18.14 -3.21 20.69
C LEU A 61 18.33 -2.68 22.12
N ILE A 62 19.24 -3.28 22.90
CA ILE A 62 19.52 -2.90 24.30
C ILE A 62 20.06 -1.47 24.38
N GLU A 63 21.04 -1.15 23.54
CA GLU A 63 21.76 0.12 23.55
C GLU A 63 21.11 1.15 22.61
N ARG A 64 20.04 0.77 21.90
CA ARG A 64 19.32 1.59 20.91
C ARG A 64 20.24 2.13 19.79
N ARG A 65 21.13 1.27 19.31
CA ARG A 65 22.12 1.59 18.27
C ARG A 65 21.60 1.27 16.87
N GLN A 66 22.14 2.01 15.90
CA GLN A 66 21.84 1.90 14.47
C GLN A 66 23.13 1.74 13.66
N ASP A 67 24.12 1.03 14.17
CA ASP A 67 25.42 0.85 13.49
C ASP A 67 25.59 -0.53 12.85
N LEU A 68 24.73 -1.50 13.21
CA LEU A 68 24.71 -2.85 12.64
C LEU A 68 23.32 -3.22 12.14
N ASP A 69 23.24 -3.80 10.95
CA ASP A 69 22.03 -4.42 10.43
C ASP A 69 21.89 -5.85 10.94
N PHE A 70 20.66 -6.29 11.16
CA PHE A 70 20.36 -7.63 11.65
C PHE A 70 19.24 -8.28 10.82
N PRO A 71 19.19 -9.62 10.78
CA PRO A 71 18.19 -10.31 9.99
C PRO A 71 16.83 -10.26 10.69
N TRP A 72 15.81 -9.83 9.97
CA TRP A 72 14.42 -9.99 10.36
C TRP A 72 13.76 -11.03 9.45
N TYR A 73 13.13 -12.02 10.07
CA TYR A 73 12.39 -13.07 9.36
C TYR A 73 10.88 -12.93 9.61
N PRO A 74 10.14 -12.25 8.73
CA PRO A 74 8.69 -12.15 8.85
C PRO A 74 8.04 -13.53 8.90
N ALA A 75 7.00 -13.68 9.70
CA ALA A 75 6.30 -14.95 9.83
C ALA A 75 5.55 -15.32 8.54
N ARG A 76 4.95 -14.34 7.85
CA ARG A 76 4.10 -14.58 6.67
C ARG A 76 4.16 -13.41 5.69
N VAL A 77 3.63 -13.64 4.50
CA VAL A 77 3.47 -12.63 3.45
C VAL A 77 1.99 -12.49 3.11
N VAL A 78 1.50 -11.24 3.02
CA VAL A 78 0.12 -10.94 2.59
C VAL A 78 0.16 -10.06 1.35
N CYS A 79 -0.52 -10.47 0.30
CA CYS A 79 -0.48 -9.77 -0.97
C CYS A 79 -1.88 -9.54 -1.53
N HIS A 80 -1.99 -8.51 -2.36
CA HIS A 80 -3.17 -8.27 -3.19
C HIS A 80 -2.90 -8.66 -4.66
N ASP A 81 -3.94 -8.76 -5.46
CA ASP A 81 -3.93 -9.26 -6.85
C ASP A 81 -3.18 -8.40 -7.88
N ILE A 82 -2.64 -7.23 -7.50
CA ILE A 82 -1.76 -6.46 -8.38
C ILE A 82 -0.30 -6.86 -8.13
N LEU A 83 0.26 -6.50 -6.97
CA LEU A 83 1.68 -6.72 -6.70
C LEU A 83 1.98 -8.18 -6.32
N GLY A 84 1.08 -8.83 -5.59
CA GLY A 84 1.20 -10.26 -5.29
C GLY A 84 1.11 -11.15 -6.52
N GLN A 85 0.22 -10.82 -7.45
CA GLN A 85 0.13 -11.54 -8.72
C GLN A 85 1.43 -11.38 -9.52
N THR A 86 1.98 -10.16 -9.60
CA THR A 86 3.28 -9.93 -10.25
C THR A 86 4.39 -10.76 -9.61
N ALA A 87 4.47 -10.80 -8.28
CA ALA A 87 5.44 -11.65 -7.59
C ALA A 87 5.28 -13.15 -7.92
N LEU A 88 4.03 -13.63 -8.04
CA LEU A 88 3.78 -15.01 -8.43
C LEU A 88 4.09 -15.27 -9.91
N VAL A 89 3.92 -14.27 -10.81
CA VAL A 89 4.36 -14.34 -12.20
C VAL A 89 5.88 -14.48 -12.28
N ASP A 90 6.62 -13.77 -11.44
CA ASP A 90 8.07 -13.87 -11.34
C ASP A 90 8.51 -15.26 -10.87
N LEU A 91 7.86 -15.81 -9.83
CA LEU A 91 8.11 -17.19 -9.38
C LEU A 91 7.75 -18.23 -10.45
N ALA A 92 6.70 -18.00 -11.25
CA ALA A 92 6.35 -18.88 -12.36
C ALA A 92 7.41 -18.83 -13.47
N GLY A 93 7.92 -17.63 -13.82
CA GLY A 93 9.03 -17.49 -14.75
C GLY A 93 10.32 -18.14 -14.25
N LEU A 94 10.59 -18.04 -12.94
CA LEU A 94 11.73 -18.69 -12.29
C LEU A 94 11.62 -20.22 -12.37
N ARG A 95 10.41 -20.77 -12.23
CA ARG A 95 10.19 -22.21 -12.46
C ARG A 95 10.57 -22.63 -13.87
N ASP A 96 10.18 -21.87 -14.88
CA ASP A 96 10.60 -22.17 -16.26
C ASP A 96 12.14 -22.11 -16.39
N ALA A 97 12.79 -21.09 -15.83
CA ALA A 97 14.25 -20.95 -15.89
C ALA A 97 14.98 -22.12 -15.21
N ILE A 98 14.47 -22.60 -14.07
CA ILE A 98 15.00 -23.77 -13.37
C ILE A 98 14.79 -25.04 -14.19
N ALA A 99 13.62 -25.21 -14.80
CA ALA A 99 13.34 -26.34 -15.69
C ALA A 99 14.26 -26.34 -16.92
N ASP A 100 14.47 -25.17 -17.55
CA ASP A 100 15.39 -24.99 -18.69
C ASP A 100 16.84 -25.33 -18.29
N ALA A 101 17.22 -25.05 -17.04
CA ALA A 101 18.53 -25.42 -16.47
C ALA A 101 18.62 -26.89 -15.99
N GLY A 102 17.54 -27.68 -16.12
CA GLY A 102 17.49 -29.09 -15.74
C GLY A 102 17.18 -29.38 -14.26
N GLY A 103 16.81 -28.36 -13.48
CA GLY A 103 16.35 -28.51 -12.09
C GLY A 103 14.86 -28.84 -11.97
N ASP A 104 14.40 -29.16 -10.75
CA ASP A 104 12.99 -29.43 -10.48
C ASP A 104 12.22 -28.13 -10.17
N PRO A 105 11.34 -27.64 -11.08
CA PRO A 105 10.59 -26.42 -10.86
C PRO A 105 9.62 -26.49 -9.66
N ALA A 106 9.17 -27.68 -9.25
CA ALA A 106 8.22 -27.80 -8.14
C ALA A 106 8.81 -27.40 -6.78
N GLN A 107 10.14 -27.37 -6.66
CA GLN A 107 10.82 -26.94 -5.44
C GLN A 107 10.85 -25.42 -5.26
N ILE A 108 10.65 -24.66 -6.35
CA ILE A 108 10.45 -23.21 -6.28
C ILE A 108 9.06 -22.98 -5.71
N ASN A 109 9.00 -22.70 -4.41
CA ASN A 109 7.76 -22.56 -3.66
C ASN A 109 7.96 -21.62 -2.48
N PRO A 110 6.98 -20.76 -2.14
CA PRO A 110 7.05 -20.00 -0.91
C PRO A 110 7.24 -20.90 0.32
N VAL A 111 8.18 -20.59 1.20
CA VAL A 111 8.48 -21.39 2.41
C VAL A 111 7.75 -20.84 3.65
N VAL A 112 7.29 -19.59 3.60
CA VAL A 112 6.36 -19.02 4.57
C VAL A 112 4.95 -18.99 4.00
N PRO A 113 3.90 -18.96 4.85
CA PRO A 113 2.54 -18.76 4.37
C PRO A 113 2.44 -17.46 3.56
N THR A 114 1.93 -17.57 2.35
CA THR A 114 1.68 -16.45 1.43
C THR A 114 0.19 -16.40 1.11
N GLN A 115 -0.46 -15.29 1.46
CA GLN A 115 -1.90 -15.14 1.29
C GLN A 115 -2.18 -14.07 0.25
N LEU A 116 -2.76 -14.45 -0.88
CA LEU A 116 -3.16 -13.55 -1.97
C LEU A 116 -4.66 -13.26 -1.89
N ILE A 117 -5.04 -11.99 -1.83
CA ILE A 117 -6.43 -11.54 -1.82
C ILE A 117 -6.73 -10.81 -3.13
N VAL A 118 -7.84 -11.14 -3.78
CA VAL A 118 -8.30 -10.45 -4.99
C VAL A 118 -9.30 -9.36 -4.66
N ASP A 119 -8.80 -8.13 -4.56
CA ASP A 119 -9.55 -6.95 -4.09
C ASP A 119 -9.26 -5.66 -4.88
N HIS A 120 -8.30 -5.66 -5.82
CA HIS A 120 -7.93 -4.50 -6.64
C HIS A 120 -8.44 -4.56 -8.08
N SER A 121 -9.13 -5.62 -8.50
CA SER A 121 -9.61 -5.83 -9.87
C SER A 121 -10.97 -5.20 -10.20
N LEU A 122 -11.82 -4.93 -9.21
CA LEU A 122 -13.18 -4.43 -9.44
C LEU A 122 -13.22 -2.90 -9.57
N ALA A 123 -13.80 -2.42 -10.68
CA ALA A 123 -14.20 -1.03 -10.88
C ALA A 123 -15.71 -0.83 -10.70
N VAL A 124 -16.10 0.30 -10.11
CA VAL A 124 -17.51 0.65 -9.87
C VAL A 124 -18.15 1.16 -11.16
N GLU A 125 -18.36 0.31 -12.16
CA GLU A 125 -19.05 0.72 -13.41
C GLU A 125 -20.52 1.05 -13.17
N TYR A 126 -21.15 0.33 -12.25
CA TYR A 126 -22.54 0.52 -11.85
C TYR A 126 -22.60 1.08 -10.42
N PRO A 127 -23.34 2.19 -10.21
CA PRO A 127 -23.40 2.90 -8.92
C PRO A 127 -24.32 2.21 -7.91
N GLY A 128 -24.18 2.55 -6.63
CA GLY A 128 -24.91 1.92 -5.53
C GLY A 128 -26.43 2.13 -5.52
N PHE A 129 -26.96 3.03 -6.36
CA PHE A 129 -28.40 3.18 -6.55
C PHE A 129 -28.98 2.27 -7.64
N ASP A 130 -28.14 1.51 -8.36
CA ASP A 130 -28.59 0.38 -9.18
C ASP A 130 -28.70 -0.87 -8.28
N LYS A 131 -29.91 -1.41 -8.13
CA LYS A 131 -30.18 -2.59 -7.29
C LYS A 131 -29.37 -3.84 -7.70
N ALA A 132 -28.89 -3.90 -8.94
CA ALA A 132 -28.07 -4.99 -9.45
C ALA A 132 -26.58 -4.63 -9.54
N ALA A 133 -26.14 -3.51 -8.94
CA ALA A 133 -24.78 -2.99 -9.07
C ALA A 133 -23.70 -4.02 -8.76
N PHE A 134 -23.80 -4.73 -7.62
CA PHE A 134 -22.84 -5.77 -7.25
C PHE A 134 -22.66 -6.83 -8.34
N ALA A 135 -23.76 -7.43 -8.80
CA ALA A 135 -23.72 -8.49 -9.81
C ALA A 135 -23.18 -7.98 -11.15
N LYS A 136 -23.58 -6.77 -11.58
CA LYS A 136 -23.11 -6.18 -12.83
C LYS A 136 -21.62 -5.82 -12.78
N ASN A 137 -21.16 -5.22 -11.67
CA ASN A 137 -19.74 -4.92 -11.48
C ASN A 137 -18.88 -6.19 -11.46
N ARG A 138 -19.35 -7.26 -10.79
CA ARG A 138 -18.67 -8.57 -10.82
C ARG A 138 -18.61 -9.18 -12.22
N ALA A 139 -19.68 -9.08 -13.00
CA ALA A 139 -19.67 -9.55 -14.39
C ALA A 139 -18.65 -8.80 -15.26
N VAL A 140 -18.50 -7.48 -15.06
CA VAL A 140 -17.46 -6.69 -15.74
C VAL A 140 -16.08 -7.10 -15.25
N GLU A 141 -15.88 -7.26 -13.94
CA GLU A 141 -14.61 -7.68 -13.37
C GLU A 141 -14.16 -9.04 -13.90
N ASP A 142 -15.05 -10.04 -13.94
CA ASP A 142 -14.75 -11.39 -14.46
C ASP A 142 -14.36 -11.35 -15.93
N ARG A 143 -15.06 -10.54 -16.73
CA ARG A 143 -14.77 -10.38 -18.16
C ARG A 143 -13.43 -9.69 -18.40
N ARG A 144 -13.14 -8.59 -17.70
CA ARG A 144 -11.91 -7.79 -17.89
C ARG A 144 -10.65 -8.46 -17.35
N ASN A 145 -10.79 -9.32 -16.34
CA ASN A 145 -9.67 -9.92 -15.62
C ASN A 145 -9.57 -11.44 -15.83
N GLU A 146 -10.18 -12.01 -16.87
CA GLU A 146 -10.19 -13.47 -17.10
C GLU A 146 -8.79 -14.07 -17.11
N ASP A 147 -7.84 -13.49 -17.85
CA ASP A 147 -6.45 -13.99 -17.90
C ASP A 147 -5.74 -13.91 -16.54
N ARG A 148 -6.02 -12.86 -15.76
CA ARG A 148 -5.49 -12.69 -14.40
C ARG A 148 -6.06 -13.75 -13.47
N PHE A 149 -7.36 -13.97 -13.52
CA PHE A 149 -8.05 -14.97 -12.69
C PHE A 149 -7.68 -16.39 -13.10
N HIS A 150 -7.43 -16.64 -14.38
CA HIS A 150 -6.88 -17.90 -14.85
C HIS A 150 -5.51 -18.19 -14.21
N PHE A 151 -4.59 -17.22 -14.25
CA PHE A 151 -3.29 -17.34 -13.60
C PHE A 151 -3.42 -17.55 -12.08
N ILE A 152 -4.20 -16.71 -11.41
CA ILE A 152 -4.44 -16.81 -9.95
C ILE A 152 -5.02 -18.19 -9.58
N ASN A 153 -5.98 -18.72 -10.35
CA ASN A 153 -6.54 -20.05 -10.13
C ASN A 153 -5.51 -21.17 -10.32
N TRP A 154 -4.55 -21.01 -11.22
CA TRP A 154 -3.39 -21.92 -11.33
C TRP A 154 -2.50 -21.81 -10.08
N THR A 155 -2.18 -20.61 -9.60
CA THR A 155 -1.29 -20.43 -8.43
C THR A 155 -1.80 -21.14 -7.19
N LYS A 156 -3.12 -21.13 -6.96
CA LYS A 156 -3.82 -21.84 -5.86
C LYS A 156 -3.51 -23.34 -5.84
N LYS A 157 -3.22 -23.95 -6.99
CA LYS A 157 -2.98 -25.39 -7.14
C LYS A 157 -1.50 -25.71 -7.31
N ALA A 158 -0.73 -24.79 -7.89
CA ALA A 158 0.66 -25.00 -8.27
C ALA A 158 1.66 -24.69 -7.14
N PHE A 159 1.27 -23.92 -6.12
CA PHE A 159 2.11 -23.59 -4.96
C PHE A 159 1.48 -24.12 -3.66
N LYS A 160 2.28 -24.77 -2.81
CA LYS A 160 1.81 -25.46 -1.58
C LYS A 160 1.45 -24.52 -0.42
N ASN A 161 2.12 -23.36 -0.34
CA ASN A 161 1.98 -22.40 0.77
C ASN A 161 1.33 -21.08 0.29
N VAL A 162 0.58 -21.13 -0.81
CA VAL A 162 -0.14 -19.98 -1.37
C VAL A 162 -1.63 -20.20 -1.18
N ASP A 163 -2.23 -19.40 -0.30
CA ASP A 163 -3.67 -19.33 -0.14
C ASP A 163 -4.22 -18.19 -0.99
N VAL A 164 -5.26 -18.46 -1.77
CA VAL A 164 -5.93 -17.45 -2.59
C VAL A 164 -7.34 -17.22 -2.08
N ILE A 165 -7.62 -15.98 -1.69
CA ILE A 165 -8.98 -15.50 -1.42
C ILE A 165 -9.57 -14.93 -2.73
N PRO A 166 -10.60 -15.57 -3.31
CA PRO A 166 -11.09 -15.20 -4.63
C PRO A 166 -11.82 -13.85 -4.62
N PRO A 167 -12.08 -13.26 -5.82
CA PRO A 167 -12.76 -11.98 -5.95
C PRO A 167 -14.09 -11.91 -5.21
N GLY A 168 -14.43 -10.72 -4.69
CA GLY A 168 -15.72 -10.45 -4.07
C GLY A 168 -15.89 -11.02 -2.66
N ASN A 169 -14.80 -11.22 -1.92
CA ASN A 169 -14.82 -11.67 -0.53
C ASN A 169 -14.41 -10.61 0.49
N GLY A 170 -13.76 -9.52 0.06
CA GLY A 170 -13.32 -8.44 0.94
C GLY A 170 -11.97 -7.86 0.52
N ILE A 171 -11.48 -6.93 1.34
CA ILE A 171 -10.21 -6.23 1.17
C ILE A 171 -9.15 -6.87 2.05
N MET A 172 -7.94 -7.04 1.50
CA MET A 172 -6.79 -7.71 2.13
C MET A 172 -6.60 -7.36 3.60
N HIS A 173 -6.54 -6.06 3.92
CA HIS A 173 -6.26 -5.58 5.27
C HIS A 173 -7.36 -5.93 6.28
N GLN A 174 -8.62 -5.82 5.85
CA GLN A 174 -9.76 -6.15 6.71
C GLN A 174 -9.85 -7.66 6.94
N ILE A 175 -9.66 -8.48 5.91
CA ILE A 175 -9.59 -9.94 6.05
C ILE A 175 -8.39 -10.35 6.92
N ASN A 176 -7.26 -9.64 6.80
CA ASN A 176 -6.08 -9.87 7.62
C ASN A 176 -6.36 -9.62 9.10
N LEU A 177 -7.00 -8.48 9.41
CA LEU A 177 -7.42 -8.11 10.77
C LEU A 177 -8.50 -9.07 11.31
N GLU A 178 -9.46 -9.47 10.47
CA GLU A 178 -10.66 -10.24 10.88
C GLU A 178 -10.45 -11.76 10.92
N LYS A 179 -9.39 -12.31 10.31
CA LYS A 179 -9.17 -13.77 10.34
C LYS A 179 -7.72 -14.21 10.16
N MET A 180 -6.95 -13.63 9.22
CA MET A 180 -5.68 -14.24 8.82
C MET A 180 -4.59 -14.12 9.88
N SER A 181 -4.51 -12.99 10.59
CA SER A 181 -3.51 -12.86 11.66
C SER A 181 -3.92 -13.72 12.86
N PRO A 182 -3.02 -14.61 13.31
CA PRO A 182 -3.24 -15.33 14.54
C PRO A 182 -2.84 -14.52 15.79
N VAL A 183 -2.25 -13.33 15.63
CA VAL A 183 -1.53 -12.52 16.64
C VAL A 183 -0.30 -13.24 17.21
N ILE A 184 -0.44 -14.47 17.68
CA ILE A 184 0.65 -15.37 18.07
C ILE A 184 0.64 -16.59 17.16
N GLN A 185 1.74 -16.78 16.44
CA GLN A 185 1.98 -17.91 15.54
C GLN A 185 2.30 -19.16 16.34
N VAL A 186 1.94 -20.33 15.80
CA VAL A 186 2.43 -21.64 16.26
C VAL A 186 2.99 -22.40 15.08
N ARG A 187 4.27 -22.77 15.12
CA ARG A 187 4.90 -23.63 14.10
C ARG A 187 5.82 -24.63 14.77
N GLU A 188 5.71 -25.90 14.38
CA GLU A 188 6.59 -26.97 14.88
C GLU A 188 6.62 -27.02 16.42
N GLY A 189 5.47 -26.77 17.06
CA GLY A 189 5.33 -26.75 18.52
C GLY A 189 5.85 -25.50 19.22
N VAL A 190 6.29 -24.47 18.48
CA VAL A 190 6.81 -23.21 19.03
C VAL A 190 5.83 -22.06 18.81
N ALA A 191 5.48 -21.36 19.88
CA ALA A 191 4.73 -20.11 19.88
C ALA A 191 5.65 -18.90 19.73
N PHE A 192 5.28 -17.91 18.91
CA PHE A 192 6.04 -16.66 18.71
C PHE A 192 5.13 -15.55 18.13
N PRO A 193 5.51 -14.26 18.21
CA PRO A 193 4.67 -13.17 17.73
C PRO A 193 4.45 -13.25 16.22
N ASP A 194 3.24 -12.94 15.76
CA ASP A 194 2.98 -12.75 14.34
C ASP A 194 3.71 -11.51 13.84
N THR A 195 4.33 -11.65 12.67
CA THR A 195 4.96 -10.56 11.94
C THR A 195 4.75 -10.80 10.45
N CYS A 196 4.52 -9.74 9.68
CA CYS A 196 4.35 -9.91 8.24
C CYS A 196 4.92 -8.76 7.43
N VAL A 197 5.28 -9.08 6.20
CA VAL A 197 5.40 -8.07 5.15
C VAL A 197 4.18 -8.20 4.25
N GLY A 198 3.71 -7.09 3.71
CA GLY A 198 2.66 -7.12 2.71
C GLY A 198 2.96 -6.25 1.51
N THR A 199 2.52 -6.69 0.33
CA THR A 199 2.74 -5.93 -0.91
C THR A 199 1.80 -4.73 -1.05
N ASP A 200 1.30 -4.17 0.06
CA ASP A 200 0.52 -2.93 0.09
C ASP A 200 1.01 -2.06 1.25
N SER A 201 1.01 -0.74 1.06
CA SER A 201 1.51 0.19 2.06
C SER A 201 0.70 0.20 3.36
N HIS A 202 -0.60 -0.10 3.32
CA HIS A 202 -1.47 -0.05 4.51
C HIS A 202 -1.55 -1.39 5.26
N THR A 203 -0.62 -2.31 4.97
CA THR A 203 -0.39 -3.53 5.75
C THR A 203 -0.28 -3.29 7.27
N PRO A 204 0.26 -2.14 7.75
CA PRO A 204 0.18 -1.73 9.15
C PRO A 204 -1.23 -1.70 9.77
N HIS A 205 -2.32 -1.82 9.01
CA HIS A 205 -3.69 -1.94 9.56
C HIS A 205 -3.80 -3.00 10.67
N VAL A 206 -3.07 -4.11 10.56
CA VAL A 206 -3.05 -5.19 11.57
C VAL A 206 -2.15 -4.90 12.78
N ASP A 207 -1.34 -3.85 12.74
CA ASP A 207 -0.52 -3.39 13.88
C ASP A 207 -1.37 -3.05 15.12
N ALA A 208 -2.65 -2.76 14.89
CA ALA A 208 -3.67 -2.58 15.93
C ALA A 208 -3.84 -3.80 16.86
N LEU A 209 -3.43 -5.00 16.43
CA LEU A 209 -3.48 -6.23 17.22
C LEU A 209 -2.16 -6.56 17.95
N GLY A 210 -1.14 -5.69 17.85
CA GLY A 210 0.21 -6.00 18.35
C GLY A 210 1.06 -6.82 17.38
N VAL A 211 0.71 -6.84 16.10
CA VAL A 211 1.42 -7.57 15.04
C VAL A 211 2.36 -6.62 14.32
N ILE A 212 3.64 -6.92 14.15
CA ILE A 212 4.50 -6.06 13.33
C ILE A 212 4.22 -6.34 11.86
N ALA A 213 3.59 -5.39 11.17
CA ALA A 213 3.24 -5.52 9.76
C ALA A 213 3.70 -4.31 8.95
N ILE A 214 4.55 -4.51 7.94
CA ILE A 214 5.05 -3.40 7.11
C ILE A 214 4.71 -3.60 5.63
N GLY A 215 4.49 -2.47 4.94
CA GLY A 215 4.35 -2.46 3.49
C GLY A 215 5.70 -2.56 2.78
N VAL A 216 5.82 -3.46 1.81
CA VAL A 216 7.03 -3.69 1.01
C VAL A 216 6.72 -3.76 -0.49
N GLY A 217 7.76 -3.79 -1.33
CA GLY A 217 7.62 -4.06 -2.76
C GLY A 217 7.51 -5.56 -3.07
N GLY A 218 7.15 -5.90 -4.32
CA GLY A 218 7.03 -7.30 -4.77
C GLY A 218 8.31 -8.11 -4.56
N LEU A 219 9.46 -7.55 -4.96
CA LEU A 219 10.77 -8.19 -4.83
C LEU A 219 11.19 -8.46 -3.37
N GLU A 220 10.91 -7.55 -2.45
CA GLU A 220 11.17 -7.76 -1.02
C GLU A 220 10.21 -8.81 -0.44
N ALA A 221 8.94 -8.82 -0.88
CA ALA A 221 8.01 -9.89 -0.52
C ALA A 221 8.48 -11.24 -1.05
N GLU A 222 8.95 -11.34 -2.30
CA GLU A 222 9.52 -12.57 -2.88
C GLU A 222 10.72 -13.07 -2.09
N ASN A 223 11.62 -12.17 -1.67
CA ASN A 223 12.76 -12.51 -0.80
C ASN A 223 12.30 -13.24 0.48
N VAL A 224 11.23 -12.73 1.10
CA VAL A 224 10.63 -13.33 2.30
C VAL A 224 9.88 -14.63 1.95
N MET A 225 9.14 -14.67 0.84
CA MET A 225 8.47 -15.88 0.36
C MET A 225 9.48 -17.02 0.21
N LEU A 226 10.69 -16.74 -0.26
CA LEU A 226 11.76 -17.71 -0.48
C LEU A 226 12.63 -17.98 0.76
N GLY A 227 12.25 -17.44 1.92
CA GLY A 227 12.83 -17.81 3.23
C GLY A 227 14.04 -17.01 3.66
N ARG A 228 14.45 -16.01 2.86
CA ARG A 228 15.56 -15.12 3.21
C ARG A 228 15.11 -14.09 4.24
N ALA A 229 16.07 -13.57 5.00
CA ALA A 229 15.81 -12.46 5.90
C ALA A 229 15.59 -11.16 5.11
N SER A 230 14.68 -10.32 5.58
CA SER A 230 14.79 -8.88 5.29
C SER A 230 15.80 -8.31 6.28
N TRP A 231 16.93 -7.81 5.77
CA TRP A 231 17.96 -7.21 6.60
C TRP A 231 17.58 -5.77 6.91
N MET A 232 17.60 -5.42 8.19
CA MET A 232 17.21 -4.10 8.65
C MET A 232 18.12 -3.57 9.75
N ARG A 233 18.25 -2.25 9.78
CA ARG A 233 18.78 -1.50 10.91
C ARG A 233 17.72 -1.39 11.99
N LEU A 234 18.12 -1.22 13.26
CA LEU A 234 17.15 -0.86 14.29
C LEU A 234 16.38 0.39 13.86
N PRO A 235 15.04 0.35 13.79
CA PRO A 235 14.26 1.52 13.41
C PRO A 235 14.32 2.60 14.49
N ASP A 236 14.09 3.86 14.10
CA ASP A 236 13.81 4.92 15.05
C ASP A 236 12.41 4.68 15.65
N ILE A 237 12.34 4.33 16.95
CA ILE A 237 11.09 3.99 17.62
C ILE A 237 10.62 5.20 18.43
N ILE A 238 9.44 5.73 18.08
CA ILE A 238 8.86 6.91 18.71
C ILE A 238 7.62 6.51 19.50
N GLY A 239 7.61 6.83 20.80
CA GLY A 239 6.43 6.68 21.63
C GLY A 239 5.46 7.83 21.42
N VAL A 240 4.18 7.55 21.19
CA VAL A 240 3.12 8.57 21.11
C VAL A 240 2.12 8.32 22.23
N GLU A 241 2.16 9.17 23.25
CA GLU A 241 1.23 9.13 24.37
C GLU A 241 -0.09 9.78 23.96
N LEU A 242 -1.15 8.98 23.90
CA LEU A 242 -2.52 9.43 23.69
C LEU A 242 -3.17 9.68 25.05
N THR A 243 -3.64 10.91 25.25
CA THR A 243 -4.32 11.35 26.49
C THR A 243 -5.75 11.77 26.20
N GLY A 244 -6.57 11.88 27.24
CA GLY A 244 -7.96 12.32 27.11
C GLY A 244 -8.85 11.34 26.36
N ARG A 245 -10.03 11.82 25.95
CA ARG A 245 -11.02 11.05 25.19
C ARG A 245 -11.66 11.92 24.11
N PRO A 246 -12.07 11.33 22.97
CA PRO A 246 -12.78 12.07 21.92
C PRO A 246 -14.06 12.71 22.47
N GLN A 247 -14.38 13.90 21.96
CA GLN A 247 -15.64 14.59 22.27
C GLN A 247 -16.84 13.85 21.65
N PRO A 248 -18.07 14.06 22.16
CA PRO A 248 -19.24 13.44 21.60
C PRO A 248 -19.45 13.73 20.11
N GLY A 249 -19.78 12.71 19.32
CA GLY A 249 -20.02 12.82 17.88
C GLY A 249 -18.77 12.94 17.02
N ILE A 250 -17.57 12.81 17.60
CA ILE A 250 -16.29 12.71 16.88
C ILE A 250 -16.02 11.25 16.53
N THR A 251 -15.71 10.99 15.26
CA THR A 251 -15.44 9.65 14.74
C THR A 251 -13.94 9.32 14.78
N CYS A 252 -13.58 8.04 14.67
CA CYS A 252 -12.15 7.70 14.54
C CYS A 252 -11.53 8.26 13.25
N THR A 253 -12.31 8.45 12.18
CA THR A 253 -11.81 9.13 10.98
C THR A 253 -11.33 10.55 11.31
N ASP A 254 -12.05 11.27 12.18
CA ASP A 254 -11.64 12.61 12.60
C ASP A 254 -10.33 12.59 13.39
N ILE A 255 -10.17 11.60 14.28
CA ILE A 255 -8.97 11.37 15.10
C ILE A 255 -7.77 11.09 14.20
N VAL A 256 -7.88 10.14 13.27
CA VAL A 256 -6.74 9.76 12.44
C VAL A 256 -6.33 10.88 11.48
N LEU A 257 -7.26 11.69 10.98
CA LEU A 257 -6.91 12.87 10.17
C LEU A 257 -6.17 13.93 10.99
N ALA A 258 -6.53 14.13 12.26
CA ALA A 258 -5.82 15.01 13.19
C ALA A 258 -4.43 14.48 13.55
N LEU A 259 -4.33 13.18 13.87
CA LEU A 259 -3.05 12.51 14.10
C LEU A 259 -2.14 12.56 12.87
N THR A 260 -2.69 12.40 11.67
CA THR A 260 -1.91 12.43 10.42
C THR A 260 -1.26 13.79 10.21
N GLU A 261 -2.01 14.89 10.39
CA GLU A 261 -1.45 16.25 10.35
C GLU A 261 -0.37 16.46 11.43
N PHE A 262 -0.66 16.05 12.66
CA PHE A 262 0.25 16.16 13.80
C PHE A 262 1.57 15.42 13.55
N LEU A 263 1.50 14.13 13.22
CA LEU A 263 2.67 13.28 13.03
C LEU A 263 3.53 13.71 11.83
N ARG A 264 2.90 14.21 10.76
CA ARG A 264 3.64 14.84 9.65
C ARG A 264 4.41 16.07 10.10
N ARG A 265 3.78 16.94 10.90
CA ARG A 265 4.46 18.12 11.48
C ARG A 265 5.61 17.71 12.40
N GLU A 266 5.45 16.62 13.14
CA GLU A 266 6.48 16.05 14.02
C GLU A 266 7.58 15.27 13.27
N ARG A 267 7.52 15.15 11.94
CA ARG A 267 8.57 14.55 11.10
C ARG A 267 8.92 13.10 11.48
N VAL A 268 7.91 12.25 11.60
CA VAL A 268 8.07 10.82 11.95
C VAL A 268 8.33 9.91 10.73
N VAL A 269 8.83 10.47 9.62
CA VAL A 269 9.02 9.70 8.37
C VAL A 269 10.05 8.60 8.59
N GLY A 270 9.72 7.37 8.21
CA GLY A 270 10.56 6.18 8.38
C GLY A 270 10.56 5.59 9.80
N ALA A 271 10.06 6.33 10.80
CA ALA A 271 10.00 5.88 12.18
C ALA A 271 9.00 4.72 12.37
N TRP A 272 9.11 4.04 13.50
CA TRP A 272 8.16 3.05 13.96
C TRP A 272 7.46 3.63 15.19
N ILE A 273 6.15 3.75 15.13
CA ILE A 273 5.37 4.43 16.17
C ILE A 273 4.79 3.40 17.12
N GLU A 274 4.86 3.67 18.42
CA GLU A 274 4.12 2.92 19.44
C GLU A 274 3.16 3.87 20.16
N PHE A 275 1.85 3.62 20.00
CA PHE A 275 0.82 4.37 20.72
C PHE A 275 0.60 3.77 22.12
N TYR A 276 0.59 4.63 23.14
CA TYR A 276 0.36 4.23 24.53
C TYR A 276 -0.41 5.31 25.30
N GLY A 277 -0.70 5.07 26.58
CA GLY A 277 -1.42 6.00 27.45
C GLY A 277 -2.90 5.69 27.62
N GLU A 278 -3.59 6.47 28.45
CA GLU A 278 -5.01 6.27 28.78
C GLU A 278 -5.91 6.37 27.54
N GLY A 279 -5.57 7.25 26.59
CA GLY A 279 -6.31 7.44 25.35
C GLY A 279 -6.21 6.20 24.47
N ALA A 280 -5.02 5.62 24.32
CA ALA A 280 -4.81 4.39 23.54
C ALA A 280 -5.61 3.20 24.13
N THR A 281 -5.64 3.10 25.45
CA THR A 281 -6.38 2.04 26.18
C THR A 281 -7.89 2.17 25.96
N ALA A 282 -8.41 3.40 25.82
CA ALA A 282 -9.84 3.65 25.61
C ALA A 282 -10.33 3.39 24.18
N LEU A 283 -9.43 3.31 23.18
CA LEU A 283 -9.77 3.06 21.79
C LEU A 283 -10.08 1.58 21.55
N THR A 284 -11.15 1.30 20.78
CA THR A 284 -11.46 -0.06 20.32
C THR A 284 -10.44 -0.53 19.28
N ILE A 285 -10.35 -1.84 18.99
CA ILE A 285 -9.51 -2.32 17.88
C ILE A 285 -9.93 -1.71 16.53
N GLY A 286 -11.23 -1.47 16.31
CA GLY A 286 -11.69 -0.77 15.11
C GLY A 286 -11.09 0.63 14.98
N ASP A 287 -10.97 1.35 16.09
CA ASP A 287 -10.37 2.69 16.10
C ASP A 287 -8.85 2.62 15.90
N ARG A 288 -8.18 1.72 16.61
CA ARG A 288 -6.73 1.47 16.48
C ARG A 288 -6.37 1.09 15.05
N ALA A 289 -7.15 0.20 14.42
CA ALA A 289 -6.94 -0.23 13.04
C ALA A 289 -7.12 0.91 12.04
N THR A 290 -8.10 1.81 12.25
CA THR A 290 -8.23 3.05 11.46
C THR A 290 -6.97 3.92 11.57
N ILE A 291 -6.40 4.06 12.78
CA ILE A 291 -5.16 4.81 13.01
C ILE A 291 -3.96 4.13 12.34
N SER A 292 -3.73 2.86 12.62
CA SER A 292 -2.60 2.10 12.08
C SER A 292 -2.68 1.95 10.55
N ASN A 293 -3.87 1.93 9.95
CA ASN A 293 -4.02 1.93 8.50
C ASN A 293 -3.33 3.14 7.84
N MET A 294 -3.46 4.33 8.43
CA MET A 294 -2.95 5.58 7.85
C MET A 294 -1.45 5.79 8.09
N THR A 295 -0.73 4.76 8.56
CA THR A 295 0.72 4.75 8.73
C THR A 295 1.50 5.36 7.56
N PRO A 296 1.23 4.98 6.30
CA PRO A 296 1.92 5.56 5.16
C PRO A 296 1.63 7.05 4.98
N GLU A 297 0.43 7.50 5.35
CA GLU A 297 -0.03 8.87 5.16
C GLU A 297 0.63 9.85 6.12
N PHE A 298 1.06 9.41 7.31
CA PHE A 298 1.98 10.18 8.18
C PHE A 298 3.47 9.82 8.02
N GLY A 299 3.77 8.80 7.21
CA GLY A 299 5.10 8.50 6.69
C GLY A 299 5.91 7.54 7.55
N ALA A 300 5.33 7.00 8.62
CA ALA A 300 5.99 5.98 9.42
C ALA A 300 6.02 4.63 8.67
N THR A 301 6.81 3.69 9.16
CA THR A 301 6.92 2.33 8.59
C THR A 301 5.91 1.37 9.24
N ALA A 302 5.66 1.55 10.54
CA ALA A 302 4.71 0.78 11.36
C ALA A 302 4.07 1.72 12.39
N ALA A 303 2.86 1.41 12.85
CA ALA A 303 2.20 2.17 13.90
C ALA A 303 1.39 1.25 14.83
N MET A 304 2.04 0.90 15.93
CA MET A 304 1.72 -0.22 16.80
C MET A 304 0.81 0.16 17.96
N PHE A 305 -0.08 -0.76 18.30
CA PHE A 305 -0.72 -0.85 19.61
C PHE A 305 -0.32 -2.17 20.26
N SER A 306 -0.06 -2.16 21.56
CA SER A 306 0.32 -3.38 22.29
C SER A 306 -0.89 -4.30 22.53
N ILE A 307 -0.60 -5.56 22.87
CA ILE A 307 -1.64 -6.55 23.16
C ILE A 307 -2.27 -6.25 24.52
N ASP A 308 -3.59 -6.06 24.55
CA ASP A 308 -4.37 -5.84 25.76
C ASP A 308 -5.75 -6.53 25.70
N GLN A 309 -6.64 -6.15 26.62
CA GLN A 309 -8.00 -6.67 26.70
C GLN A 309 -8.81 -6.37 25.42
N GLN A 310 -8.62 -5.21 24.79
CA GLN A 310 -9.31 -4.87 23.54
C GLN A 310 -8.91 -5.84 22.43
N THR A 311 -7.65 -6.26 22.38
CA THR A 311 -7.19 -7.30 21.45
C THR A 311 -7.98 -8.60 21.66
N LEU A 312 -8.10 -9.08 22.91
CA LEU A 312 -8.83 -10.33 23.20
C LEU A 312 -10.33 -10.21 22.88
N ASP A 313 -10.96 -9.09 23.25
CA ASP A 313 -12.38 -8.84 23.01
C ASP A 313 -12.68 -8.80 21.51
N TYR A 314 -11.81 -8.18 20.72
CA TYR A 314 -11.92 -8.17 19.27
C TYR A 314 -11.75 -9.58 18.67
N LEU A 315 -10.73 -10.34 19.10
CA LEU A 315 -10.56 -11.72 18.61
C LEU A 315 -11.82 -12.56 18.87
N ARG A 316 -12.44 -12.43 20.05
CA ARG A 316 -13.72 -13.09 20.36
C ARG A 316 -14.89 -12.57 19.51
N LEU A 317 -15.05 -11.25 19.40
CA LEU A 317 -16.09 -10.60 18.59
C LEU A 317 -16.10 -11.10 17.16
N THR A 318 -14.90 -11.34 16.67
CA THR A 318 -14.60 -11.66 15.28
C THR A 318 -14.52 -13.19 15.05
N GLY A 319 -14.96 -13.99 16.05
CA GLY A 319 -15.18 -15.42 15.93
C GLY A 319 -13.94 -16.30 15.98
N ARG A 320 -12.82 -15.81 16.53
CA ARG A 320 -11.63 -16.66 16.76
C ARG A 320 -11.92 -17.69 17.83
N GLU A 321 -11.25 -18.84 17.70
CA GLU A 321 -11.39 -19.92 18.66
C GLU A 321 -10.84 -19.52 20.04
N GLU A 322 -11.52 -19.90 21.12
CA GLU A 322 -11.11 -19.53 22.47
C GLU A 322 -9.70 -20.05 22.82
N ALA A 323 -9.30 -21.20 22.27
CA ALA A 323 -7.93 -21.72 22.43
C ALA A 323 -6.87 -20.76 21.85
N GLN A 324 -7.16 -20.12 20.71
CA GLN A 324 -6.29 -19.11 20.13
C GLN A 324 -6.26 -17.85 20.99
N VAL A 325 -7.42 -17.38 21.48
CA VAL A 325 -7.49 -16.20 22.36
C VAL A 325 -6.70 -16.42 23.65
N GLN A 326 -6.84 -17.60 24.27
CA GLN A 326 -6.09 -17.99 25.46
C GLN A 326 -4.58 -18.08 25.19
N LEU A 327 -4.17 -18.58 24.01
CA LEU A 327 -2.77 -18.60 23.62
C LEU A 327 -2.20 -17.18 23.52
N VAL A 328 -2.93 -16.25 22.88
CA VAL A 328 -2.49 -14.86 22.75
C VAL A 328 -2.28 -14.22 24.12
N GLU A 329 -3.24 -14.37 25.02
CA GLU A 329 -3.14 -13.85 26.39
C GLU A 329 -1.97 -14.48 27.16
N THR A 330 -1.86 -15.81 27.13
CA THR A 330 -0.83 -16.56 27.85
C THR A 330 0.57 -16.19 27.37
N TYR A 331 0.77 -16.17 26.05
CA TYR A 331 2.05 -15.80 25.45
C TYR A 331 2.41 -14.35 25.75
N ALA A 332 1.48 -13.41 25.57
CA ALA A 332 1.73 -11.99 25.77
C ALA A 332 2.14 -11.69 27.22
N LYS A 333 1.44 -12.27 28.21
CA LYS A 333 1.78 -12.12 29.62
C LYS A 333 3.08 -12.82 30.00
N ALA A 334 3.35 -14.01 29.47
CA ALA A 334 4.58 -14.75 29.78
C ALA A 334 5.83 -14.06 29.21
N THR A 335 5.71 -13.39 28.07
CA THR A 335 6.82 -12.75 27.38
C THR A 335 6.96 -11.26 27.68
N GLY A 336 5.96 -10.62 28.30
CA GLY A 336 5.96 -9.18 28.53
C GLY A 336 5.56 -8.37 27.28
N LEU A 337 4.70 -8.92 26.42
CA LEU A 337 4.08 -8.18 25.32
C LEU A 337 2.69 -7.63 25.71
N TRP A 338 2.20 -7.97 26.91
CA TRP A 338 0.98 -7.38 27.45
C TRP A 338 1.19 -5.91 27.81
N SER A 339 0.22 -5.03 27.53
CA SER A 339 0.40 -3.58 27.68
C SER A 339 0.87 -3.13 29.07
N ASP A 340 0.42 -3.78 30.15
CA ASP A 340 0.83 -3.44 31.52
C ASP A 340 2.33 -3.70 31.77
N ASP A 341 2.95 -4.64 31.05
CA ASP A 341 4.37 -4.97 31.15
C ASP A 341 5.28 -3.97 30.42
N LEU A 342 4.69 -2.95 29.78
CA LEU A 342 5.39 -1.90 29.03
C LEU A 342 5.51 -0.59 29.83
N ALA A 343 5.09 -0.55 31.09
CA ALA A 343 5.11 0.66 31.91
C ALA A 343 6.51 1.28 32.14
N GLN A 344 7.58 0.50 31.94
CA GLN A 344 8.98 0.93 32.13
C GLN A 344 9.73 1.14 30.80
N VAL A 345 9.03 1.09 29.67
CA VAL A 345 9.64 1.31 28.36
C VAL A 345 10.25 2.71 28.28
N GLU A 346 11.45 2.81 27.71
CA GLU A 346 12.04 4.10 27.38
C GLU A 346 12.16 4.25 25.86
N TYR A 347 11.57 5.32 25.36
CA TYR A 347 11.66 5.73 23.96
C TYR A 347 12.74 6.80 23.80
N PRO A 348 13.56 6.76 22.73
CA PRO A 348 14.45 7.87 22.36
C PRO A 348 13.71 9.21 22.18
N ARG A 349 12.47 9.15 21.71
CA ARG A 349 11.60 10.31 21.51
C ARG A 349 10.17 9.98 21.91
N VAL A 350 9.54 10.90 22.63
CA VAL A 350 8.12 10.83 23.02
C VAL A 350 7.38 12.04 22.47
N LEU A 351 6.21 11.78 21.90
CA LEU A 351 5.23 12.78 21.47
C LEU A 351 3.95 12.62 22.29
N GLN A 352 3.20 13.70 22.46
CA GLN A 352 1.93 13.69 23.20
C GLN A 352 0.81 14.23 22.32
N PHE A 353 -0.35 13.57 22.36
CA PHE A 353 -1.54 14.00 21.62
C PHE A 353 -2.80 13.82 22.49
N ASP A 354 -3.56 14.90 22.65
CA ASP A 354 -4.82 14.90 23.41
C ASP A 354 -6.01 14.64 22.49
N LEU A 355 -6.67 13.49 22.66
CA LEU A 355 -7.85 13.09 21.89
C LEU A 355 -9.04 14.04 22.10
N SER A 356 -9.10 14.76 23.22
CA SER A 356 -10.18 15.70 23.53
C SER A 356 -10.14 16.98 22.69
N SER A 357 -9.00 17.26 22.06
CA SER A 357 -8.79 18.40 21.17
C SER A 357 -9.33 18.18 19.76
N VAL A 358 -9.67 16.94 19.41
CA VAL A 358 -10.11 16.58 18.06
C VAL A 358 -11.51 17.11 17.80
N VAL A 359 -11.67 17.80 16.66
CA VAL A 359 -12.95 18.26 16.10
C VAL A 359 -13.30 17.47 14.85
N ARG A 360 -14.51 17.64 14.32
CA ARG A 360 -14.92 16.99 13.07
C ARG A 360 -14.09 17.51 11.90
N ASN A 361 -13.48 16.60 11.14
CA ASN A 361 -12.45 16.89 10.15
C ASN A 361 -12.78 16.33 8.77
N MET A 362 -12.20 16.99 7.77
CA MET A 362 -11.91 16.44 6.46
C MET A 362 -10.42 16.55 6.20
N ALA A 363 -9.92 15.90 5.15
CA ALA A 363 -8.59 16.18 4.62
C ALA A 363 -8.61 16.45 3.12
N GLY A 364 -7.90 17.49 2.72
CA GLY A 364 -7.78 17.94 1.34
C GLY A 364 -7.78 19.47 1.18
N PRO A 365 -7.87 19.95 -0.07
CA PRO A 365 -7.92 19.12 -1.27
C PRO A 365 -6.59 18.44 -1.58
N SER A 366 -6.69 17.24 -2.13
CA SER A 366 -5.62 16.48 -2.80
C SER A 366 -4.34 16.22 -2.02
N ASN A 367 -4.43 16.25 -0.69
CA ASN A 367 -3.35 15.92 0.22
C ASN A 367 -3.95 15.30 1.51
N PRO A 368 -3.62 14.03 1.85
CA PRO A 368 -4.17 13.33 3.01
C PRO A 368 -3.82 13.96 4.36
N HIS A 369 -2.68 14.66 4.45
CA HIS A 369 -2.23 15.31 5.69
C HIS A 369 -2.59 16.80 5.75
N LYS A 370 -3.31 17.32 4.75
CA LYS A 370 -3.89 18.66 4.79
C LYS A 370 -5.27 18.60 5.46
N ARG A 371 -5.27 18.44 6.78
CA ARG A 371 -6.50 18.45 7.57
C ARG A 371 -7.21 19.81 7.45
N VAL A 372 -8.53 19.76 7.38
CA VAL A 372 -9.42 20.92 7.49
C VAL A 372 -10.50 20.58 8.49
N ALA A 373 -10.60 21.36 9.58
CA ALA A 373 -11.77 21.28 10.45
C ALA A 373 -13.01 21.70 9.66
N THR A 374 -14.12 20.99 9.83
CA THR A 374 -15.39 21.30 9.16
C THR A 374 -15.89 22.72 9.46
N THR A 375 -15.56 23.26 10.64
CA THR A 375 -15.84 24.66 11.02
C THR A 375 -15.03 25.70 10.24
N ASP A 376 -13.92 25.30 9.59
CA ASP A 376 -13.00 26.20 8.90
C ASP A 376 -13.18 26.18 7.37
N LEU A 377 -14.16 25.43 6.84
CA LEU A 377 -14.34 25.24 5.39
C LEU A 377 -14.49 26.55 4.63
N ALA A 378 -15.25 27.51 5.18
CA ALA A 378 -15.43 28.84 4.58
C ALA A 378 -14.13 29.66 4.60
N ALA A 379 -13.41 29.65 5.73
CA ALA A 379 -12.13 30.35 5.87
C ALA A 379 -11.05 29.77 4.93
N ARG A 380 -11.17 28.50 4.56
CA ARG A 380 -10.30 27.82 3.59
C ARG A 380 -10.77 27.95 2.14
N GLY A 381 -11.88 28.63 1.87
CA GLY A 381 -12.45 28.80 0.53
C GLY A 381 -12.96 27.50 -0.09
N ILE A 382 -13.23 26.48 0.73
CA ILE A 382 -13.85 25.23 0.30
C ILE A 382 -15.36 25.45 0.22
N ALA A 383 -15.97 25.80 1.36
CA ALA A 383 -17.33 26.33 1.41
C ALA A 383 -17.34 27.80 0.99
N ASP A 384 -18.36 28.23 0.25
CA ASP A 384 -18.47 29.59 -0.29
C ASP A 384 -19.95 29.93 -0.56
N GLU A 385 -20.49 30.87 0.21
CA GLU A 385 -21.91 31.25 0.18
C GLU A 385 -22.33 31.81 -1.19
N ALA A 386 -21.47 32.62 -1.83
CA ALA A 386 -21.76 33.21 -3.13
C ALA A 386 -21.78 32.15 -4.23
N LYS A 387 -20.83 31.22 -4.21
CA LYS A 387 -20.81 30.09 -5.14
C LYS A 387 -21.95 29.11 -4.88
N LEU A 388 -22.33 28.89 -3.62
CA LEU A 388 -23.48 28.08 -3.27
C LEU A 388 -24.78 28.70 -3.80
N ALA A 389 -24.96 30.02 -3.64
CA ALA A 389 -26.12 30.74 -4.17
C ALA A 389 -26.18 30.68 -5.71
N SER A 390 -25.04 30.91 -6.39
CA SER A 390 -24.93 30.73 -7.85
C SER A 390 -25.27 29.30 -8.27
N GLY A 391 -24.76 28.32 -7.54
CA GLY A 391 -25.01 26.90 -7.81
C GLY A 391 -26.48 26.49 -7.64
N LYS A 392 -27.26 27.18 -6.80
CA LYS A 392 -28.72 26.97 -6.71
C LYS A 392 -29.42 27.42 -8.00
N VAL A 393 -29.02 28.55 -8.57
CA VAL A 393 -29.54 29.06 -9.85
C VAL A 393 -29.18 28.12 -11.01
N GLU A 394 -27.96 27.58 -11.03
CA GLU A 394 -27.56 26.57 -12.02
C GLU A 394 -28.40 25.30 -11.90
N GLN A 395 -28.69 24.84 -10.68
CA GLN A 395 -29.54 23.68 -10.43
C GLN A 395 -30.98 23.86 -10.90
N GLU A 396 -31.55 25.06 -10.80
CA GLU A 396 -32.88 25.37 -11.35
C GLU A 396 -32.94 25.18 -12.88
N GLN A 397 -31.79 25.27 -13.55
CA GLN A 397 -31.63 25.01 -14.99
C GLN A 397 -31.25 23.55 -15.30
N GLY A 398 -31.16 22.69 -14.27
CA GLY A 398 -30.75 21.29 -14.40
C GLY A 398 -29.25 21.08 -14.54
N LEU A 399 -28.42 22.09 -14.24
CA LEU A 399 -26.96 22.03 -14.34
C LEU A 399 -26.30 21.70 -12.99
N MET A 400 -25.11 21.10 -13.05
CA MET A 400 -24.27 20.89 -11.87
C MET A 400 -23.64 22.19 -11.37
N PRO A 401 -23.53 22.40 -10.05
CA PRO A 401 -22.91 23.59 -9.49
C PRO A 401 -21.37 23.54 -9.52
N ASP A 402 -20.70 24.69 -9.37
CA ASP A 402 -19.29 24.72 -8.97
C ASP A 402 -19.06 23.91 -7.68
N GLY A 403 -17.95 23.17 -7.62
CA GLY A 403 -17.64 22.28 -6.50
C GLY A 403 -18.53 21.04 -6.42
N ALA A 404 -19.27 20.71 -7.48
CA ALA A 404 -20.14 19.53 -7.51
C ALA A 404 -19.42 18.27 -7.02
N VAL A 405 -20.03 17.56 -6.08
CA VAL A 405 -19.57 16.24 -5.64
C VAL A 405 -20.08 15.23 -6.66
N ILE A 406 -19.22 14.78 -7.57
CA ILE A 406 -19.60 13.80 -8.60
C ILE A 406 -19.45 12.36 -8.10
N ILE A 407 -18.67 12.14 -7.03
CA ILE A 407 -18.46 10.84 -6.40
C ILE A 407 -18.57 10.99 -4.89
N ALA A 408 -19.40 10.14 -4.27
CA ALA A 408 -19.50 9.99 -2.82
C ALA A 408 -19.36 8.50 -2.45
N ALA A 409 -18.20 8.08 -1.96
CA ALA A 409 -17.90 6.66 -1.77
C ALA A 409 -17.63 6.30 -0.31
N ILE A 410 -18.47 5.44 0.27
CA ILE A 410 -18.13 4.72 1.51
C ILE A 410 -17.32 3.50 1.08
N THR A 411 -16.01 3.60 1.25
CA THR A 411 -15.02 2.65 0.72
C THR A 411 -13.85 2.51 1.70
N SER A 412 -12.85 1.73 1.31
CA SER A 412 -11.60 1.46 2.02
C SER A 412 -11.71 0.59 3.26
N CYS A 413 -10.71 -0.28 3.43
CA CYS A 413 -10.46 -0.99 4.69
C CYS A 413 -10.22 -0.05 5.87
N THR A 414 -9.81 1.21 5.66
CA THR A 414 -9.58 2.21 6.72
C THR A 414 -10.81 2.40 7.61
N ASN A 415 -11.99 2.53 6.99
CA ASN A 415 -13.22 2.91 7.70
C ASN A 415 -14.28 1.80 7.69
N THR A 416 -14.28 0.91 6.69
CA THR A 416 -15.27 -0.18 6.61
C THR A 416 -14.98 -1.36 7.52
N SER A 417 -13.76 -1.44 8.07
CA SER A 417 -13.37 -2.38 9.13
C SER A 417 -13.78 -1.93 10.53
N ASN A 418 -14.25 -0.69 10.69
CA ASN A 418 -14.74 -0.14 11.95
C ASN A 418 -16.28 -0.11 11.93
N PRO A 419 -16.97 -1.04 12.63
CA PRO A 419 -18.43 -1.11 12.60
C PRO A 419 -19.11 0.18 13.07
N ARG A 420 -18.49 0.92 14.01
CA ARG A 420 -19.01 2.19 14.53
C ARG A 420 -19.14 3.23 13.41
N ASN A 421 -18.15 3.33 12.53
CA ASN A 421 -18.17 4.28 11.41
C ASN A 421 -19.23 3.93 10.36
N VAL A 422 -19.37 2.64 10.02
CA VAL A 422 -20.36 2.19 9.03
C VAL A 422 -21.79 2.32 9.57
N ILE A 423 -22.02 1.95 10.84
CA ILE A 423 -23.32 2.12 11.50
C ILE A 423 -23.68 3.59 11.66
N ALA A 424 -22.71 4.47 11.97
CA ALA A 424 -22.96 5.92 12.02
C ALA A 424 -23.43 6.48 10.66
N ALA A 425 -22.83 6.02 9.55
CA ALA A 425 -23.28 6.41 8.21
C ALA A 425 -24.69 5.92 7.89
N ALA A 426 -24.98 4.67 8.26
CA ALA A 426 -26.30 4.09 8.10
C ALA A 426 -27.38 4.81 8.92
N LEU A 427 -27.09 5.16 10.17
CA LEU A 427 -28.01 5.92 11.02
C LEU A 427 -28.24 7.33 10.49
N LEU A 428 -27.20 7.99 9.95
CA LEU A 428 -27.35 9.28 9.28
C LEU A 428 -28.24 9.15 8.03
N ALA A 429 -28.05 8.10 7.21
CA ALA A 429 -28.90 7.82 6.06
C ALA A 429 -30.37 7.58 6.47
N ARG A 430 -30.60 6.78 7.53
CA ARG A 430 -31.93 6.55 8.11
C ARG A 430 -32.60 7.85 8.54
N ASN A 431 -31.88 8.70 9.26
CA ASN A 431 -32.41 9.98 9.73
C ASN A 431 -32.73 10.91 8.54
N ALA A 432 -31.86 10.94 7.52
CA ALA A 432 -32.09 11.70 6.29
C ALA A 432 -33.31 11.19 5.50
N ASN A 433 -33.48 9.87 5.35
CA ASN A 433 -34.64 9.25 4.72
C ASN A 433 -35.94 9.63 5.43
N ARG A 434 -35.95 9.56 6.78
CA ARG A 434 -37.10 9.96 7.61
C ARG A 434 -37.45 11.44 7.45
N ALA A 435 -36.45 12.27 7.23
CA ALA A 435 -36.60 13.70 6.97
C ALA A 435 -36.93 14.03 5.51
N GLY A 436 -37.10 13.03 4.63
CA GLY A 436 -37.44 13.22 3.22
C GLY A 436 -36.30 13.73 2.34
N LEU A 437 -35.05 13.65 2.82
CA LEU A 437 -33.87 14.06 2.07
C LEU A 437 -33.41 12.94 1.12
N ALA A 438 -32.72 13.33 0.05
CA ALA A 438 -32.14 12.42 -0.92
C ALA A 438 -30.80 12.96 -1.45
N ARG A 439 -29.94 12.05 -1.92
CA ARG A 439 -28.72 12.44 -2.65
C ARG A 439 -29.04 13.28 -3.87
N LYS A 440 -28.11 14.14 -4.30
CA LYS A 440 -28.25 14.85 -5.58
C LYS A 440 -28.09 13.89 -6.77
N PRO A 441 -28.81 14.11 -7.89
CA PRO A 441 -28.82 13.17 -9.02
C PRO A 441 -27.45 12.90 -9.66
N TRP A 442 -26.58 13.92 -9.70
CA TRP A 442 -25.24 13.82 -10.29
C TRP A 442 -24.22 13.10 -9.40
N VAL A 443 -24.56 12.81 -8.14
CA VAL A 443 -23.64 12.14 -7.22
C VAL A 443 -23.65 10.64 -7.50
N LYS A 444 -22.53 10.12 -8.00
CA LYS A 444 -22.28 8.69 -8.09
C LYS A 444 -21.90 8.15 -6.70
N SER A 445 -22.90 7.62 -6.00
CA SER A 445 -22.73 7.07 -4.66
C SER A 445 -22.43 5.57 -4.67
N SER A 446 -21.65 5.08 -3.69
CA SER A 446 -21.32 3.65 -3.55
C SER A 446 -20.97 3.25 -2.11
N LEU A 447 -21.32 2.01 -1.76
CA LEU A 447 -20.81 1.32 -0.58
C LEU A 447 -19.97 0.11 -1.02
N ALA A 448 -18.69 0.09 -0.65
CA ALA A 448 -17.77 -1.02 -0.92
C ALA A 448 -17.13 -1.51 0.39
N PRO A 449 -17.77 -2.45 1.10
CA PRO A 449 -17.26 -2.96 2.36
C PRO A 449 -16.00 -3.81 2.17
N GLY A 450 -15.08 -3.78 3.14
CA GLY A 450 -13.90 -4.63 3.11
C GLY A 450 -14.12 -6.06 3.61
N SER A 451 -15.32 -6.44 4.04
CA SER A 451 -15.72 -7.84 4.22
C SER A 451 -17.23 -8.03 4.11
N LYS A 452 -17.65 -9.28 3.88
CA LYS A 452 -19.07 -9.66 3.86
C LYS A 452 -19.74 -9.53 5.23
N ALA A 453 -18.98 -9.51 6.32
CA ALA A 453 -19.55 -9.36 7.67
C ALA A 453 -20.28 -8.01 7.82
N VAL A 454 -19.83 -6.99 7.09
CA VAL A 454 -20.46 -5.66 7.04
C VAL A 454 -21.89 -5.72 6.54
N GLN A 455 -22.15 -6.49 5.49
CA GLN A 455 -23.51 -6.70 4.99
C GLN A 455 -24.38 -7.34 6.08
N LEU A 456 -23.88 -8.41 6.71
CA LEU A 456 -24.65 -9.19 7.68
C LEU A 456 -25.05 -8.37 8.91
N TYR A 457 -24.15 -7.55 9.47
CA TYR A 457 -24.53 -6.72 10.63
C TYR A 457 -25.41 -5.52 10.26
N LEU A 458 -25.32 -5.01 9.03
CA LEU A 458 -26.22 -3.94 8.55
C LEU A 458 -27.64 -4.48 8.29
N GLU A 459 -27.75 -5.71 7.81
CA GLU A 459 -29.02 -6.42 7.67
C GLU A 459 -29.65 -6.71 9.04
N GLU A 460 -28.87 -7.26 9.98
CA GLU A 460 -29.31 -7.50 11.37
C GLU A 460 -29.76 -6.21 12.08
N ALA A 461 -29.05 -5.09 11.83
CA ALA A 461 -29.43 -3.78 12.37
C ALA A 461 -30.69 -3.18 11.71
N GLY A 462 -31.17 -3.76 10.60
CA GLY A 462 -32.27 -3.20 9.81
C GLY A 462 -31.91 -1.89 9.10
N LEU A 463 -30.62 -1.66 8.83
CA LEU A 463 -30.08 -0.39 8.37
C LEU A 463 -29.54 -0.41 6.94
N LEU A 464 -29.32 -1.60 6.35
CA LEU A 464 -28.85 -1.70 4.96
C LEU A 464 -29.80 -1.02 3.97
N GLY A 465 -31.12 -1.21 4.15
CA GLY A 465 -32.14 -0.61 3.28
C GLY A 465 -32.13 0.92 3.32
N ASP A 466 -31.77 1.53 4.45
CA ASP A 466 -31.65 2.99 4.55
C ASP A 466 -30.48 3.54 3.72
N LEU A 467 -29.34 2.84 3.73
CA LEU A 467 -28.19 3.16 2.87
C LEU A 467 -28.54 2.99 1.39
N GLU A 468 -29.19 1.88 1.03
CA GLU A 468 -29.63 1.62 -0.35
C GLU A 468 -30.59 2.68 -0.86
N GLN A 469 -31.57 3.11 -0.04
CA GLN A 469 -32.50 4.19 -0.38
C GLN A 469 -31.77 5.52 -0.62
N MET A 470 -30.72 5.81 0.16
CA MET A 470 -29.85 6.97 -0.03
C MET A 470 -28.87 6.81 -1.21
N GLY A 471 -28.89 5.67 -1.91
CA GLY A 471 -28.05 5.37 -3.07
C GLY A 471 -26.69 4.73 -2.75
N PHE A 472 -26.46 4.33 -1.51
CA PHE A 472 -25.27 3.65 -1.02
C PHE A 472 -25.47 2.13 -0.95
N GLY A 473 -26.02 1.52 -2.00
CA GLY A 473 -26.06 0.07 -2.12
C GLY A 473 -24.67 -0.54 -2.28
N ILE A 474 -24.55 -1.82 -1.91
CA ILE A 474 -23.30 -2.56 -2.01
C ILE A 474 -22.92 -2.73 -3.48
N VAL A 475 -21.79 -2.14 -3.88
CA VAL A 475 -21.27 -2.25 -5.24
C VAL A 475 -20.22 -3.34 -5.38
N ALA A 476 -19.55 -3.71 -4.28
CA ALA A 476 -18.42 -4.64 -4.25
C ALA A 476 -17.98 -5.00 -2.83
N PHE A 477 -17.22 -6.08 -2.70
CA PHE A 477 -16.36 -6.37 -1.54
C PHE A 477 -14.89 -6.28 -1.97
N ALA A 478 -14.42 -5.06 -2.24
CA ALA A 478 -13.14 -4.77 -2.89
C ALA A 478 -12.70 -3.30 -2.67
N CYS A 479 -11.45 -2.96 -3.00
CA CYS A 479 -10.86 -1.62 -2.80
C CYS A 479 -11.58 -0.51 -3.59
N THR A 480 -11.98 -0.78 -4.84
CA THR A 480 -12.81 0.11 -5.68
C THR A 480 -12.34 1.57 -5.72
N THR A 481 -13.19 2.54 -5.39
CA THR A 481 -12.89 3.98 -5.43
C THR A 481 -11.64 4.34 -4.61
N CYS A 482 -11.31 3.61 -3.54
CA CYS A 482 -10.13 3.88 -2.72
C CYS A 482 -8.81 3.75 -3.51
N ASN A 483 -8.74 2.81 -4.46
CA ASN A 483 -7.53 2.60 -5.27
C ASN A 483 -7.61 3.29 -6.65
N GLY A 484 -8.66 4.07 -6.91
CA GLY A 484 -8.92 4.75 -8.17
C GLY A 484 -9.83 3.99 -9.14
N MET A 485 -10.32 2.81 -8.77
CA MET A 485 -11.25 2.01 -9.57
C MET A 485 -12.70 2.48 -9.37
N SER A 486 -12.93 3.78 -9.60
CA SER A 486 -14.24 4.44 -9.45
C SER A 486 -15.22 4.17 -10.60
N GLY A 487 -14.77 3.55 -11.70
CA GLY A 487 -15.54 3.26 -12.93
C GLY A 487 -16.04 4.51 -13.67
N ALA A 488 -16.70 4.32 -14.81
CA ALA A 488 -17.17 5.43 -15.66
C ALA A 488 -18.27 6.27 -15.01
N LEU A 489 -18.30 7.58 -15.27
CA LEU A 489 -19.44 8.44 -14.91
C LEU A 489 -20.60 8.24 -15.90
N ASP A 490 -21.79 8.73 -15.54
CA ASP A 490 -22.86 8.90 -16.53
C ASP A 490 -22.34 9.78 -17.68
N PRO A 491 -22.50 9.38 -18.95
CA PRO A 491 -21.99 10.14 -20.09
C PRO A 491 -22.44 11.60 -20.12
N LYS A 492 -23.65 11.93 -19.62
CA LYS A 492 -24.14 13.31 -19.55
C LYS A 492 -23.39 14.12 -18.50
N ILE A 493 -23.16 13.54 -17.33
CA ILE A 493 -22.37 14.15 -16.25
C ILE A 493 -20.94 14.40 -16.74
N GLN A 494 -20.33 13.39 -17.35
CA GLN A 494 -18.99 13.50 -17.92
C GLN A 494 -18.91 14.61 -18.98
N GLN A 495 -19.85 14.62 -19.94
CA GLN A 495 -19.87 15.61 -21.00
C GLN A 495 -20.01 17.03 -20.44
N GLU A 496 -20.87 17.22 -19.45
CA GLU A 496 -21.06 18.52 -18.80
C GLU A 496 -19.79 18.99 -18.07
N VAL A 497 -19.07 18.10 -17.37
CA VAL A 497 -17.79 18.44 -16.74
C VAL A 497 -16.78 18.92 -17.78
N ILE A 498 -16.73 18.26 -18.94
CA ILE A 498 -15.82 18.60 -20.04
C ILE A 498 -16.23 19.94 -20.68
N ASP A 499 -17.49 20.08 -21.10
CA ASP A 499 -17.98 21.24 -21.85
C ASP A 499 -17.89 22.55 -21.07
N ARG A 500 -18.08 22.49 -19.75
CA ARG A 500 -18.05 23.66 -18.86
C ARG A 500 -16.72 23.84 -18.14
N ASP A 501 -15.74 22.96 -18.35
CA ASP A 501 -14.53 22.84 -17.52
C ASP A 501 -14.86 22.86 -16.01
N LEU A 502 -15.94 22.17 -15.63
CA LEU A 502 -16.54 22.30 -14.31
C LEU A 502 -15.56 21.91 -13.20
N TYR A 503 -15.55 22.66 -12.11
CA TYR A 503 -14.81 22.29 -10.92
C TYR A 503 -15.55 21.20 -10.13
N ALA A 504 -15.36 19.95 -10.56
CA ALA A 504 -15.96 18.77 -9.92
C ALA A 504 -15.02 18.14 -8.89
N THR A 505 -15.61 17.52 -7.87
CA THR A 505 -14.92 16.96 -6.71
C THR A 505 -15.40 15.56 -6.34
N ALA A 506 -14.62 14.84 -5.53
CA ALA A 506 -15.00 13.58 -4.91
C ALA A 506 -14.88 13.66 -3.38
N VAL A 507 -15.78 12.99 -2.66
CA VAL A 507 -15.70 12.81 -1.20
C VAL A 507 -15.74 11.32 -0.89
N LEU A 508 -14.77 10.82 -0.14
CA LEU A 508 -14.66 9.39 0.15
C LEU A 508 -14.12 9.10 1.55
N SER A 509 -14.49 7.94 2.09
CA SER A 509 -13.94 7.41 3.34
C SER A 509 -12.64 6.62 3.14
N GLY A 510 -11.84 7.02 2.15
CA GLY A 510 -10.53 6.44 1.87
C GLY A 510 -9.41 6.99 2.75
N ASN A 511 -8.17 6.70 2.36
CA ASN A 511 -6.95 7.21 3.00
C ASN A 511 -6.10 8.10 2.07
N ARG A 512 -6.34 8.07 0.76
CA ARG A 512 -5.60 8.88 -0.23
C ARG A 512 -6.55 9.68 -1.12
N ASN A 513 -6.16 10.90 -1.44
CA ASN A 513 -6.94 11.83 -2.27
C ASN A 513 -6.12 12.60 -3.30
N PHE A 514 -4.89 12.20 -3.61
CA PHE A 514 -4.01 12.88 -4.57
C PHE A 514 -4.69 13.16 -5.93
N ASP A 515 -4.23 14.22 -6.62
CA ASP A 515 -4.81 14.64 -7.91
C ASP A 515 -4.82 13.50 -8.94
N GLY A 516 -5.96 13.29 -9.59
CA GLY A 516 -6.16 12.24 -10.59
C GLY A 516 -6.19 10.81 -10.05
N ARG A 517 -6.02 10.59 -8.74
CA ARG A 517 -6.04 9.25 -8.12
C ARG A 517 -7.43 8.65 -8.08
N ILE A 518 -8.45 9.46 -7.75
CA ILE A 518 -9.80 8.95 -7.46
C ILE A 518 -10.62 8.76 -8.72
N HIS A 519 -10.66 9.79 -9.58
CA HIS A 519 -11.36 9.76 -10.87
C HIS A 519 -10.75 10.85 -11.78
N PRO A 520 -10.56 10.60 -13.09
CA PRO A 520 -9.97 11.60 -14.01
C PRO A 520 -10.73 12.94 -14.08
N TYR A 521 -12.06 12.91 -14.02
CA TYR A 521 -12.91 14.11 -14.00
C TYR A 521 -13.13 14.76 -12.62
N ALA A 522 -12.55 14.23 -11.53
CA ALA A 522 -12.59 14.89 -10.23
C ALA A 522 -11.30 15.72 -10.08
N LYS A 523 -11.42 17.06 -10.19
CA LYS A 523 -10.26 17.97 -10.06
C LYS A 523 -9.63 17.89 -8.67
N GLN A 524 -10.44 17.62 -7.64
CA GLN A 524 -9.98 17.44 -6.27
C GLN A 524 -10.78 16.36 -5.54
N ALA A 525 -10.16 15.75 -4.53
CA ALA A 525 -10.83 14.81 -3.65
C ALA A 525 -10.61 15.14 -2.17
N PHE A 526 -11.59 14.77 -1.34
CA PHE A 526 -11.58 14.97 0.10
C PHE A 526 -11.82 13.67 0.86
N LEU A 527 -11.00 13.44 1.87
CA LEU A 527 -11.21 12.36 2.83
C LEU A 527 -12.17 12.83 3.92
N ALA A 528 -13.15 12.00 4.24
CA ALA A 528 -14.14 12.28 5.29
C ALA A 528 -14.64 10.98 5.94
N SER A 529 -15.22 11.08 7.13
CA SER A 529 -15.88 9.94 7.77
C SER A 529 -17.05 9.42 6.93
N PRO A 530 -17.39 8.11 6.98
CA PRO A 530 -18.56 7.57 6.28
C PRO A 530 -19.87 8.38 6.44
N PRO A 531 -20.27 8.86 7.64
CA PRO A 531 -21.45 9.73 7.77
C PRO A 531 -21.32 11.07 7.03
N LEU A 532 -20.13 11.70 7.02
CA LEU A 532 -19.91 12.91 6.23
C LEU A 532 -19.99 12.65 4.72
N VAL A 533 -19.56 11.48 4.24
CA VAL A 533 -19.72 11.09 2.83
C VAL A 533 -21.21 11.10 2.44
N VAL A 534 -22.07 10.55 3.29
CA VAL A 534 -23.54 10.57 3.08
C VAL A 534 -24.05 12.01 3.10
N ALA A 535 -23.63 12.83 4.05
CA ALA A 535 -24.06 14.23 4.15
C ALA A 535 -23.65 15.05 2.89
N TYR A 536 -22.43 14.86 2.37
CA TYR A 536 -22.00 15.50 1.13
C TYR A 536 -22.68 14.97 -0.13
N ALA A 537 -23.18 13.72 -0.12
CA ALA A 537 -24.03 13.23 -1.21
C ALA A 537 -25.40 13.93 -1.24
N ILE A 538 -25.94 14.30 -0.07
CA ILE A 538 -27.18 15.08 0.05
C ILE A 538 -26.94 16.53 -0.35
N ALA A 539 -25.87 17.16 0.14
CA ALA A 539 -25.50 18.53 -0.25
C ALA A 539 -25.17 18.64 -1.75
N GLY A 540 -24.42 17.68 -2.29
CA GLY A 540 -24.02 17.57 -3.69
C GLY A 540 -22.96 18.56 -4.17
N THR A 541 -22.41 19.40 -3.28
CA THR A 541 -21.27 20.29 -3.57
C THR A 541 -20.44 20.51 -2.31
N VAL A 542 -19.12 20.69 -2.47
CA VAL A 542 -18.23 21.10 -1.38
C VAL A 542 -18.33 22.59 -1.05
N ARG A 543 -19.06 23.38 -1.85
CA ARG A 543 -19.32 24.81 -1.58
C ARG A 543 -20.29 25.03 -0.41
N PHE A 544 -20.89 23.96 0.08
CA PHE A 544 -21.78 23.92 1.23
C PHE A 544 -21.00 23.95 2.55
N ASP A 545 -21.37 24.85 3.48
CA ASP A 545 -20.85 24.84 4.86
C ASP A 545 -21.64 23.78 5.65
N ILE A 546 -21.03 22.59 5.76
CA ILE A 546 -21.67 21.39 6.33
C ILE A 546 -22.14 21.55 7.78
N GLU A 547 -21.58 22.53 8.52
CA GLU A 547 -21.94 22.79 9.92
C GLU A 547 -23.10 23.79 10.07
N LYS A 548 -23.39 24.62 9.04
CA LYS A 548 -24.32 25.75 9.16
C LYS A 548 -25.48 25.71 8.17
N ASP A 549 -25.23 25.25 6.95
CA ASP A 549 -26.22 25.30 5.90
C ASP A 549 -27.28 24.20 6.07
N ALA A 550 -28.49 24.45 5.55
CA ALA A 550 -29.59 23.49 5.56
C ALA A 550 -29.44 22.47 4.41
N LEU A 551 -29.40 21.17 4.76
CA LEU A 551 -29.37 20.05 3.80
C LEU A 551 -30.72 19.89 3.08
N GLY A 552 -31.79 20.38 3.69
CA GLY A 552 -33.11 20.51 3.11
C GLY A 552 -34.06 21.16 4.11
N HIS A 553 -35.36 21.03 3.86
CA HIS A 553 -36.39 21.54 4.77
C HIS A 553 -37.41 20.43 5.03
N ASP A 554 -37.95 20.38 6.24
CA ASP A 554 -39.02 19.46 6.59
C ASP A 554 -40.36 19.88 5.95
N ALA A 555 -41.43 19.13 6.23
CA ALA A 555 -42.76 19.40 5.70
C ALA A 555 -43.34 20.76 6.15
N ASP A 556 -42.85 21.31 7.27
CA ASP A 556 -43.27 22.60 7.84
C ASP A 556 -42.37 23.76 7.37
N GLY A 557 -41.34 23.47 6.57
CA GLY A 557 -40.39 24.44 6.04
C GLY A 557 -39.25 24.78 7.00
N ASN A 558 -39.04 24.04 8.09
CA ASN A 558 -37.91 24.25 8.98
C ASN A 558 -36.62 23.69 8.36
N PRO A 559 -35.47 24.36 8.54
CA PRO A 559 -34.19 23.88 8.01
C PRO A 559 -33.77 22.59 8.72
N ILE A 560 -33.37 21.58 7.93
CA ILE A 560 -32.74 20.35 8.42
C ILE A 560 -31.23 20.50 8.25
N THR A 561 -30.49 20.50 9.36
CA THR A 561 -29.03 20.65 9.38
C THR A 561 -28.32 19.33 9.64
N LEU A 562 -27.00 19.29 9.53
CA LEU A 562 -26.21 18.11 9.88
C LEU A 562 -26.47 17.68 11.34
N LYS A 563 -26.62 18.64 12.26
CA LYS A 563 -26.86 18.38 13.69
C LYS A 563 -28.15 17.61 13.93
N ASP A 564 -29.18 17.86 13.13
CA ASP A 564 -30.48 17.19 13.26
C ASP A 564 -30.43 15.74 12.77
N LEU A 565 -29.48 15.42 11.89
CA LEU A 565 -29.31 14.09 11.29
C LEU A 565 -28.25 13.25 12.01
N TRP A 566 -27.29 13.88 12.69
CA TRP A 566 -26.13 13.21 13.25
C TRP A 566 -26.52 12.28 14.42
N PRO A 567 -26.21 10.97 14.35
CA PRO A 567 -26.55 10.04 15.43
C PRO A 567 -25.73 10.31 16.69
N SER A 568 -26.33 10.05 17.86
CA SER A 568 -25.60 10.13 19.13
C SER A 568 -24.68 8.92 19.32
N ASP A 569 -23.59 9.09 20.04
CA ASP A 569 -22.66 8.00 20.36
C ASP A 569 -23.34 6.83 21.06
N ALA A 570 -24.23 7.12 22.01
CA ALA A 570 -24.98 6.10 22.74
C ALA A 570 -25.90 5.28 21.81
N GLU A 571 -26.48 5.91 20.78
CA GLU A 571 -27.28 5.19 19.78
C GLU A 571 -26.40 4.28 18.93
N ILE A 572 -25.25 4.77 18.45
CA ILE A 572 -24.32 3.99 17.64
C ILE A 572 -23.86 2.76 18.44
N ASP A 573 -23.44 2.96 19.69
CA ASP A 573 -22.94 1.89 20.56
C ASP A 573 -24.00 0.84 20.87
N ALA A 574 -25.25 1.27 21.11
CA ALA A 574 -26.37 0.36 21.32
C ALA A 574 -26.63 -0.51 20.08
N VAL A 575 -26.57 0.08 18.88
CA VAL A 575 -26.75 -0.67 17.62
C VAL A 575 -25.58 -1.63 17.39
N VAL A 576 -24.34 -1.18 17.54
CA VAL A 576 -23.14 -2.03 17.40
C VAL A 576 -23.23 -3.25 18.32
N ALA A 577 -23.51 -3.03 19.61
CA ALA A 577 -23.60 -4.11 20.59
C ALA A 577 -24.74 -5.09 20.29
N ALA A 578 -25.84 -4.63 19.69
CA ALA A 578 -26.98 -5.46 19.35
C ALA A 578 -26.80 -6.24 18.03
N SER A 579 -26.06 -5.71 17.05
CA SER A 579 -26.04 -6.24 15.69
C SER A 579 -24.72 -6.87 15.24
N VAL A 580 -23.57 -6.51 15.83
CA VAL A 580 -22.26 -7.05 15.44
C VAL A 580 -21.93 -8.27 16.28
N LYS A 581 -21.94 -9.45 15.66
CA LYS A 581 -21.92 -10.74 16.38
C LYS A 581 -20.87 -11.71 15.83
N PRO A 582 -20.23 -12.54 16.68
CA PRO A 582 -19.24 -13.53 16.24
C PRO A 582 -19.74 -14.53 15.19
N GLU A 583 -21.03 -14.84 15.19
CA GLU A 583 -21.65 -15.76 14.23
C GLU A 583 -21.53 -15.25 12.78
N GLN A 584 -21.58 -13.93 12.57
CA GLN A 584 -21.48 -13.32 11.24
C GLN A 584 -20.07 -13.50 10.67
N PHE A 585 -19.05 -13.29 11.51
CA PHE A 585 -17.66 -13.50 11.11
C PHE A 585 -17.38 -14.97 10.81
N ARG A 586 -17.87 -15.90 11.64
CA ARG A 586 -17.79 -17.35 11.37
C ARG A 586 -18.48 -17.73 10.05
N GLN A 587 -19.68 -17.21 9.81
CA GLN A 587 -20.43 -17.45 8.56
C GLN A 587 -19.65 -17.00 7.32
N VAL A 588 -18.88 -15.92 7.41
CA VAL A 588 -18.08 -15.38 6.30
C VAL A 588 -16.76 -16.13 6.16
N TYR A 589 -16.04 -16.33 7.26
CA TYR A 589 -14.64 -16.72 7.23
C TYR A 589 -14.40 -18.23 7.32
N ASP A 590 -15.24 -18.97 8.04
CA ASP A 590 -15.05 -20.43 8.11
C ASP A 590 -15.14 -21.07 6.72
N PRO A 591 -16.13 -20.80 5.85
CA PRO A 591 -16.13 -21.36 4.49
C PRO A 591 -15.01 -20.80 3.60
N MET A 592 -14.54 -19.58 3.87
CA MET A 592 -13.46 -18.94 3.10
C MET A 592 -12.10 -19.59 3.36
N PHE A 593 -11.85 -20.04 4.58
CA PHE A 593 -10.58 -20.64 5.03
C PHE A 593 -10.66 -22.16 5.24
N THR A 594 -11.83 -22.79 5.06
CA THR A 594 -11.95 -24.25 4.95
C THR A 594 -11.44 -24.68 3.57
N PHE A 595 -10.13 -24.72 3.41
CA PHE A 595 -9.52 -25.28 2.22
C PHE A 595 -9.80 -26.79 2.23
N LYS A 596 -10.81 -27.22 1.46
CA LYS A 596 -10.82 -28.60 0.97
C LYS A 596 -9.52 -28.73 0.21
N VAL A 597 -8.61 -29.58 0.68
CA VAL A 597 -7.50 -30.07 -0.13
C VAL A 597 -8.15 -30.60 -1.40
N GLU A 598 -8.13 -29.81 -2.48
CA GLU A 598 -8.50 -30.31 -3.79
C GLU A 598 -7.38 -31.29 -4.13
N HIS A 599 -7.59 -32.57 -3.81
CA HIS A 599 -6.91 -33.69 -4.45
C HIS A 599 -7.36 -33.75 -5.93
N GLY A 600 -7.19 -32.65 -6.65
CA GLY A 600 -7.32 -32.61 -8.09
C GLY A 600 -6.18 -33.39 -8.74
N ALA A 601 -6.33 -33.70 -10.02
CA ALA A 601 -5.23 -34.26 -10.80
C ALA A 601 -3.98 -33.38 -10.65
N PRO A 602 -2.77 -33.97 -10.57
CA PRO A 602 -1.53 -33.20 -10.46
C PRO A 602 -1.48 -32.15 -11.58
N ILE A 603 -1.42 -30.87 -11.19
CA ILE A 603 -1.24 -29.77 -12.13
C ILE A 603 0.25 -29.61 -12.42
N SER A 604 0.58 -29.18 -13.63
CA SER A 604 1.95 -28.84 -13.98
C SER A 604 2.49 -27.75 -13.03
N PRO A 605 3.71 -27.89 -12.49
CA PRO A 605 4.37 -26.81 -11.76
C PRO A 605 4.73 -25.63 -12.68
N LEU A 606 4.76 -25.83 -13.99
CA LEU A 606 4.94 -24.79 -15.00
C LEU A 606 3.58 -24.22 -15.44
N TYR A 607 3.52 -22.91 -15.65
CA TYR A 607 2.31 -22.24 -16.12
C TYR A 607 2.22 -22.31 -17.65
N ASP A 608 1.03 -22.59 -18.17
CA ASP A 608 0.78 -22.59 -19.62
C ASP A 608 0.53 -21.15 -20.11
N TRP A 609 1.61 -20.47 -20.49
CA TRP A 609 1.59 -19.06 -20.91
C TRP A 609 0.73 -18.85 -22.15
N ARG A 610 -0.32 -18.03 -22.02
CA ARG A 610 -1.25 -17.71 -23.13
C ARG A 610 -0.64 -16.65 -24.06
N PRO A 611 -0.40 -16.93 -25.37
CA PRO A 611 0.29 -15.98 -26.25
C PRO A 611 -0.44 -14.64 -26.48
N GLN A 612 -1.79 -14.68 -26.47
CA GLN A 612 -2.65 -13.50 -26.68
C GLN A 612 -2.95 -12.71 -25.39
N SER A 613 -2.49 -13.18 -24.24
CA SER A 613 -2.72 -12.50 -22.96
C SER A 613 -2.04 -11.13 -22.95
N THR A 614 -2.77 -10.09 -22.56
CA THR A 614 -2.25 -8.75 -22.30
C THR A 614 -2.01 -8.50 -20.80
N TYR A 615 -2.24 -9.50 -19.95
CA TYR A 615 -2.20 -9.38 -18.49
C TYR A 615 -1.12 -10.22 -17.82
N ILE A 616 -0.78 -11.37 -18.40
CA ILE A 616 0.12 -12.39 -17.87
C ILE A 616 1.07 -12.84 -18.98
N ARG A 617 2.38 -12.63 -18.82
CA ARG A 617 3.42 -13.12 -19.74
C ARG A 617 4.66 -13.58 -18.98
N ARG A 618 5.39 -14.55 -19.56
CA ARG A 618 6.68 -15.02 -19.04
C ARG A 618 7.64 -13.84 -18.93
N PRO A 619 8.18 -13.53 -17.74
CA PRO A 619 9.18 -12.48 -17.59
C PRO A 619 10.50 -12.82 -18.32
N PRO A 620 11.18 -11.84 -18.94
CA PRO A 620 12.40 -12.09 -19.71
C PRO A 620 13.69 -12.10 -18.86
N TYR A 621 13.60 -12.29 -17.53
CA TYR A 621 14.69 -12.00 -16.59
C TYR A 621 15.92 -12.92 -16.70
N TRP A 622 15.76 -14.10 -17.29
CA TRP A 622 16.82 -15.10 -17.47
C TRP A 622 17.33 -15.18 -18.91
N GLU A 623 16.95 -14.23 -19.76
CA GLU A 623 17.32 -14.20 -21.17
C GLU A 623 18.01 -12.88 -21.55
N GLY A 624 18.74 -12.88 -22.66
CA GLY A 624 19.30 -11.67 -23.26
C GLY A 624 20.21 -10.85 -22.34
N ALA A 625 20.07 -9.52 -22.37
CA ALA A 625 20.91 -8.58 -21.63
C ALA A 625 20.67 -8.59 -20.11
N LEU A 626 19.60 -9.22 -19.63
CA LEU A 626 19.30 -9.34 -18.19
C LEU A 626 20.10 -10.47 -17.53
N ALA A 627 20.40 -11.52 -18.30
CA ALA A 627 21.25 -12.64 -17.88
C ALA A 627 22.74 -12.40 -18.11
N GLY A 628 23.12 -11.33 -18.81
CA GLY A 628 24.50 -10.99 -19.15
C GLY A 628 25.22 -10.15 -18.09
N GLU A 629 26.55 -10.00 -18.27
CA GLU A 629 27.36 -9.09 -17.47
C GLU A 629 26.90 -7.63 -17.65
N ARG A 630 26.94 -6.86 -16.55
CA ARG A 630 26.71 -5.41 -16.57
C ARG A 630 28.05 -4.70 -16.74
N PRO A 631 28.39 -4.22 -17.94
CA PRO A 631 29.69 -3.61 -18.19
C PRO A 631 29.93 -2.35 -17.34
N LEU A 632 28.87 -1.61 -16.97
CA LEU A 632 28.98 -0.30 -16.32
C LEU A 632 29.92 0.65 -17.09
N ARG A 633 29.94 0.54 -18.42
CA ARG A 633 30.82 1.29 -19.32
C ARG A 633 30.08 1.76 -20.56
N GLY A 634 30.47 2.93 -21.07
CA GLY A 634 29.89 3.55 -22.25
C GLY A 634 28.40 3.83 -22.10
N MET A 635 27.92 3.99 -20.87
CA MET A 635 26.49 4.17 -20.59
C MET A 635 26.01 5.52 -21.11
N ARG A 636 24.82 5.55 -21.70
CA ARG A 636 24.15 6.79 -22.10
C ARG A 636 23.02 7.14 -21.14
N PRO A 637 22.80 8.42 -20.83
CA PRO A 637 21.72 8.80 -19.96
C PRO A 637 20.38 8.60 -20.69
N LEU A 638 19.48 7.80 -20.10
CA LEU A 638 18.09 7.72 -20.56
C LEU A 638 17.32 8.98 -20.14
N ALA A 639 17.63 9.48 -18.94
CA ALA A 639 17.04 10.69 -18.40
C ALA A 639 17.99 11.40 -17.42
N VAL A 640 17.90 12.73 -17.40
CA VAL A 640 18.44 13.60 -16.34
C VAL A 640 17.24 14.20 -15.63
N LEU A 641 17.05 13.85 -14.37
CA LEU A 641 15.84 14.13 -13.63
C LEU A 641 16.10 15.06 -12.46
N GLY A 642 15.05 15.80 -12.09
CA GLY A 642 15.04 16.68 -10.94
C GLY A 642 15.04 15.95 -9.60
N ASP A 643 14.77 16.72 -8.54
CA ASP A 643 14.51 16.19 -7.21
C ASP A 643 13.09 15.62 -7.15
N ASN A 644 12.77 14.87 -6.10
CA ASN A 644 11.40 14.46 -5.75
C ASN A 644 10.71 13.58 -6.80
N ILE A 645 11.46 12.82 -7.59
CA ILE A 645 10.88 11.89 -8.57
C ILE A 645 10.17 10.75 -7.85
N THR A 646 8.85 10.72 -7.95
CA THR A 646 8.00 9.69 -7.34
C THR A 646 7.97 8.40 -8.17
N THR A 647 7.62 7.27 -7.54
CA THR A 647 7.35 6.02 -8.27
C THR A 647 6.16 6.12 -9.23
N ASP A 648 5.27 7.11 -9.08
CA ASP A 648 4.23 7.45 -10.07
C ASP A 648 4.79 8.13 -11.32
N HIS A 649 5.90 8.86 -11.22
CA HIS A 649 6.62 9.34 -12.40
C HIS A 649 7.33 8.19 -13.13
N LEU A 650 7.88 7.23 -12.39
CA LEU A 650 8.64 6.10 -12.92
C LEU A 650 7.76 5.01 -13.55
N SER A 651 6.64 4.67 -12.91
CA SER A 651 5.72 3.62 -13.33
C SER A 651 4.31 3.98 -12.86
N PRO A 652 3.51 4.71 -13.65
CA PRO A 652 2.20 5.20 -13.25
C PRO A 652 1.21 4.04 -13.04
N SER A 653 0.13 4.30 -12.28
CA SER A 653 -0.90 3.29 -11.94
C SER A 653 -2.30 3.64 -12.46
N ASN A 654 -2.45 4.76 -13.16
CA ASN A 654 -3.73 5.28 -13.64
C ASN A 654 -4.30 4.47 -14.82
N ALA A 655 -5.49 4.87 -15.27
CA ALA A 655 -6.11 4.34 -16.49
C ALA A 655 -5.19 4.49 -17.71
N ILE A 656 -5.18 3.49 -18.58
CA ILE A 656 -4.43 3.51 -19.83
C ILE A 656 -5.25 4.25 -20.89
N LEU A 657 -4.69 5.33 -21.44
CA LEU A 657 -5.32 6.09 -22.52
C LEU A 657 -4.95 5.49 -23.88
N ALA A 658 -5.88 5.52 -24.84
CA ALA A 658 -5.63 5.05 -26.20
C ALA A 658 -4.45 5.75 -26.91
N SER A 659 -4.18 7.01 -26.55
CA SER A 659 -3.05 7.79 -27.08
C SER A 659 -1.68 7.47 -26.43
N SER A 660 -1.63 6.55 -25.47
CA SER A 660 -0.39 6.14 -24.81
C SER A 660 0.27 4.97 -25.54
N ALA A 661 1.58 4.76 -25.35
CA ALA A 661 2.30 3.63 -25.95
C ALA A 661 1.68 2.28 -25.57
N ALA A 662 1.22 2.15 -24.32
CA ALA A 662 0.51 0.96 -23.86
C ALA A 662 -0.88 0.84 -24.52
N GLY A 663 -1.63 1.92 -24.64
CA GLY A 663 -2.93 1.92 -25.33
C GLY A 663 -2.84 1.49 -26.80
N GLU A 664 -1.84 2.01 -27.53
CA GLU A 664 -1.55 1.60 -28.90
C GLU A 664 -1.18 0.11 -29.00
N TYR A 665 -0.39 -0.39 -28.04
CA TYR A 665 -0.06 -1.81 -27.95
C TYR A 665 -1.29 -2.68 -27.67
N LEU A 666 -2.13 -2.30 -26.70
CA LEU A 666 -3.36 -3.02 -26.36
C LEU A 666 -4.35 -3.03 -27.53
N ALA A 667 -4.51 -1.92 -28.24
CA ALA A 667 -5.32 -1.85 -29.46
C ALA A 667 -4.78 -2.80 -30.55
N LYS A 668 -3.46 -2.82 -30.75
CA LYS A 668 -2.80 -3.76 -31.68
C LYS A 668 -3.01 -5.22 -31.29
N MET A 669 -3.12 -5.51 -30.00
CA MET A 669 -3.45 -6.83 -29.46
C MET A 669 -4.96 -7.16 -29.54
N GLY A 670 -5.80 -6.24 -30.01
CA GLY A 670 -7.23 -6.44 -30.21
C GLY A 670 -8.10 -6.24 -28.95
N LEU A 671 -7.55 -5.66 -27.89
CA LEU A 671 -8.31 -5.31 -26.69
C LEU A 671 -9.15 -4.04 -26.97
N PRO A 672 -10.44 -4.00 -26.62
CA PRO A 672 -11.25 -2.80 -26.79
C PRO A 672 -10.88 -1.74 -25.72
N GLU A 673 -11.06 -0.46 -26.05
CA GLU A 673 -10.60 0.65 -25.21
C GLU A 673 -11.26 0.65 -23.82
N GLU A 674 -12.55 0.30 -23.74
CA GLU A 674 -13.28 0.18 -22.48
C GLU A 674 -12.68 -0.88 -21.54
N ASP A 675 -11.79 -1.76 -22.03
CA ASP A 675 -11.13 -2.81 -21.26
C ASP A 675 -9.62 -2.61 -21.11
N PHE A 676 -9.06 -1.48 -21.58
CA PHE A 676 -7.65 -1.13 -21.34
C PHE A 676 -7.28 -1.03 -19.87
N ASN A 677 -8.27 -0.85 -19.00
CA ASN A 677 -8.10 -0.90 -17.55
C ASN A 677 -7.02 0.10 -17.09
N SER A 678 -6.13 -0.29 -16.18
CA SER A 678 -5.08 0.57 -15.63
C SER A 678 -3.70 -0.04 -15.81
N TYR A 679 -2.66 0.79 -15.80
CA TYR A 679 -1.28 0.30 -15.81
C TYR A 679 -1.00 -0.68 -14.67
N ALA A 680 -1.66 -0.50 -13.52
CA ALA A 680 -1.48 -1.36 -12.37
C ALA A 680 -1.97 -2.80 -12.61
N THR A 681 -3.09 -2.98 -13.29
CA THR A 681 -3.64 -4.32 -13.58
C THR A 681 -2.81 -5.09 -14.60
N HIS A 682 -2.06 -4.40 -15.46
CA HIS A 682 -1.21 -4.99 -16.50
C HIS A 682 0.21 -5.37 -16.02
N ARG A 683 0.51 -5.28 -14.71
CA ARG A 683 1.85 -5.57 -14.16
C ARG A 683 2.30 -7.03 -14.25
N GLY A 684 1.43 -7.96 -14.63
CA GLY A 684 1.82 -9.33 -14.97
C GLY A 684 2.29 -9.49 -16.43
N ASP A 685 2.15 -8.46 -17.26
CA ASP A 685 2.61 -8.43 -18.64
C ASP A 685 3.73 -7.41 -18.81
N HIS A 686 4.95 -7.90 -18.98
CA HIS A 686 6.10 -7.03 -19.14
C HIS A 686 6.05 -6.17 -20.41
N LEU A 687 5.35 -6.58 -21.47
CA LEU A 687 5.26 -5.79 -22.70
C LEU A 687 4.38 -4.55 -22.49
N THR A 688 3.23 -4.71 -21.84
CA THR A 688 2.39 -3.57 -21.49
C THR A 688 3.03 -2.70 -20.41
N ALA A 689 3.56 -3.32 -19.35
CA ALA A 689 4.08 -2.59 -18.20
C ALA A 689 5.39 -1.83 -18.51
N GLN A 690 6.26 -2.34 -19.39
CA GLN A 690 7.47 -1.61 -19.79
C GLN A 690 7.14 -0.33 -20.57
N ARG A 691 6.05 -0.31 -21.34
CA ARG A 691 5.52 0.90 -22.02
C ARG A 691 5.01 1.97 -21.07
N ALA A 692 4.78 1.61 -19.81
CA ALA A 692 4.43 2.54 -18.74
C ALA A 692 5.66 3.21 -18.11
N THR A 693 6.87 2.70 -18.36
CA THR A 693 8.11 3.24 -17.76
C THR A 693 8.27 4.68 -18.18
N PHE A 694 8.27 5.60 -17.20
CA PHE A 694 8.33 7.05 -17.42
C PHE A 694 7.16 7.64 -18.25
N ALA A 695 6.03 6.94 -18.32
CA ALA A 695 4.86 7.35 -19.11
C ALA A 695 4.03 8.50 -18.48
N ASN A 696 4.44 9.02 -17.33
CA ASN A 696 3.70 10.05 -16.62
C ASN A 696 3.74 11.40 -17.37
N PRO A 697 2.59 12.03 -17.67
CA PRO A 697 2.55 13.31 -18.39
C PRO A 697 3.11 14.51 -17.61
N LYS A 698 3.37 14.34 -16.30
CA LYS A 698 4.01 15.35 -15.43
C LYS A 698 5.52 15.17 -15.29
N LEU A 699 6.11 14.14 -15.92
CA LEU A 699 7.56 13.93 -15.88
C LEU A 699 8.29 15.12 -16.50
N ILE A 700 9.38 15.54 -15.86
CA ILE A 700 10.30 16.56 -16.38
C ILE A 700 11.66 15.90 -16.54
N ASN A 701 12.06 15.67 -17.79
CA ASN A 701 13.40 15.21 -18.14
C ASN A 701 14.21 16.43 -18.61
N GLU A 702 15.22 16.83 -17.84
CA GLU A 702 16.05 18.02 -18.08
C GLU A 702 16.80 17.95 -19.42
N MET A 703 16.95 16.75 -20.01
CA MET A 703 17.48 16.56 -21.37
C MET A 703 16.52 17.02 -22.48
N VAL A 704 15.22 17.13 -22.21
CA VAL A 704 14.22 17.40 -23.25
C VAL A 704 14.04 18.90 -23.40
N VAL A 705 14.97 19.53 -24.11
CA VAL A 705 14.95 20.98 -24.38
C VAL A 705 14.47 21.21 -25.81
N VAL A 706 13.33 21.90 -25.96
CA VAL A 706 12.77 22.33 -27.25
C VAL A 706 12.56 23.83 -27.18
N ASP A 707 13.08 24.56 -28.17
CA ASP A 707 13.07 26.03 -28.21
C ASP A 707 13.70 26.69 -26.96
N GLY A 708 14.75 26.07 -26.42
CA GLY A 708 15.45 26.57 -25.23
C GLY A 708 14.72 26.34 -23.90
N GLN A 709 13.60 25.61 -23.88
CA GLN A 709 12.86 25.29 -22.68
C GLN A 709 12.72 23.79 -22.46
N VAL A 710 12.85 23.35 -21.21
CA VAL A 710 12.56 21.98 -20.83
C VAL A 710 11.06 21.70 -21.04
N LYS A 711 10.73 20.63 -21.76
CA LYS A 711 9.35 20.21 -21.99
C LYS A 711 8.94 19.13 -21.00
N GLN A 712 7.80 19.35 -20.36
CA GLN A 712 7.16 18.36 -19.50
C GLN A 712 6.44 17.31 -20.37
N GLY A 713 6.54 16.05 -19.96
CA GLY A 713 5.84 14.92 -20.57
C GLY A 713 6.66 13.63 -20.50
N SER A 714 6.04 12.55 -20.98
CA SER A 714 6.70 11.26 -21.20
C SER A 714 7.64 11.34 -22.42
N LEU A 715 8.73 12.10 -22.29
CA LEU A 715 9.65 12.44 -23.37
C LEU A 715 11.10 12.13 -22.99
N ALA A 716 11.91 11.80 -23.99
CA ALA A 716 13.36 11.68 -23.87
C ALA A 716 14.05 12.22 -25.12
N ARG A 717 15.33 12.55 -25.00
CA ARG A 717 16.18 12.95 -26.13
C ARG A 717 17.13 11.80 -26.45
N VAL A 718 17.02 11.24 -27.65
CA VAL A 718 17.86 10.13 -28.11
C VAL A 718 19.21 10.66 -28.54
N GLU A 719 20.25 10.23 -27.82
CA GLU A 719 21.66 10.52 -28.10
C GLU A 719 22.34 9.37 -28.86
N PRO A 720 23.26 9.67 -29.80
CA PRO A 720 23.84 11.00 -30.08
C PRO A 720 23.07 11.86 -31.10
N GLU A 721 21.89 11.43 -31.55
CA GLU A 721 21.12 12.11 -32.59
C GLU A 721 20.55 13.47 -32.15
N GLY A 722 20.29 13.65 -30.85
CA GLY A 722 19.65 14.83 -30.29
C GLY A 722 18.15 14.92 -30.58
N GLU A 723 17.52 13.83 -31.03
CA GLU A 723 16.10 13.80 -31.41
C GLU A 723 15.22 13.61 -30.18
N VAL A 724 14.24 14.52 -29.98
CA VAL A 724 13.24 14.38 -28.91
C VAL A 724 12.10 13.49 -29.39
N THR A 725 11.87 12.40 -28.67
CA THR A 725 10.80 11.43 -28.95
C THR A 725 9.98 11.16 -27.69
N ARG A 726 8.87 10.42 -27.86
CA ARG A 726 8.17 9.84 -26.70
C ARG A 726 9.09 8.81 -26.05
N MET A 727 9.04 8.77 -24.72
CA MET A 727 9.96 8.00 -23.89
C MET A 727 10.03 6.51 -24.29
N TRP A 728 8.90 5.90 -24.64
CA TRP A 728 8.85 4.50 -25.08
C TRP A 728 9.68 4.27 -26.36
N GLU A 729 9.59 5.15 -27.33
CA GLU A 729 10.33 5.08 -28.59
C GLU A 729 11.83 5.26 -28.35
N ALA A 730 12.22 6.12 -27.41
CA ALA A 730 13.61 6.24 -26.97
C ALA A 730 14.11 4.92 -26.33
N ILE A 731 13.30 4.32 -25.46
CA ILE A 731 13.60 3.01 -24.85
C ILE A 731 13.75 1.93 -25.94
N GLU A 732 12.80 1.80 -26.86
CA GLU A 732 12.87 0.83 -27.96
C GLU A 732 14.12 1.04 -28.82
N THR A 733 14.46 2.30 -29.10
CA THR A 733 15.66 2.66 -29.85
C THR A 733 16.93 2.17 -29.14
N TYR A 734 17.06 2.39 -27.84
CA TYR A 734 18.23 1.95 -27.08
C TYR A 734 18.27 0.44 -26.85
N MET A 735 17.11 -0.21 -26.68
CA MET A 735 17.01 -1.67 -26.64
C MET A 735 17.51 -2.29 -27.95
N ALA A 736 17.13 -1.74 -29.11
CA ALA A 736 17.61 -2.20 -30.41
C ALA A 736 19.13 -2.01 -30.58
N ARG A 737 19.67 -0.93 -30.03
CA ARG A 737 21.13 -0.65 -30.01
C ARG A 737 21.90 -1.53 -29.03
N LYS A 738 21.21 -2.25 -28.12
CA LYS A 738 21.83 -2.91 -26.96
C LYS A 738 22.72 -1.95 -26.16
N GLN A 739 22.26 -0.71 -26.01
CA GLN A 739 23.01 0.36 -25.37
C GLN A 739 22.88 0.25 -23.84
N PRO A 740 24.00 0.17 -23.08
CA PRO A 740 23.98 0.36 -21.64
C PRO A 740 23.46 1.75 -21.29
N LEU A 741 22.55 1.86 -20.32
CA LEU A 741 21.96 3.13 -19.91
C LEU A 741 22.24 3.47 -18.45
N ILE A 742 22.19 4.77 -18.15
CA ILE A 742 22.26 5.35 -16.81
C ILE A 742 21.11 6.33 -16.61
N ILE A 743 20.68 6.54 -15.36
CA ILE A 743 19.82 7.66 -14.99
C ILE A 743 20.61 8.57 -14.06
N ILE A 744 20.53 9.87 -14.29
CA ILE A 744 21.03 10.89 -13.36
C ILE A 744 19.81 11.56 -12.72
N ALA A 745 19.78 11.69 -11.40
CA ALA A 745 18.63 12.25 -10.68
C ALA A 745 19.06 13.20 -9.55
N GLY A 746 18.09 13.98 -9.06
CA GLY A 746 18.24 14.82 -7.89
C GLY A 746 18.04 14.09 -6.56
N ALA A 747 17.61 14.82 -5.54
CA ALA A 747 17.30 14.27 -4.22
C ALA A 747 15.99 13.46 -4.22
N ASP A 748 15.84 12.57 -3.23
CA ASP A 748 14.60 11.81 -2.97
C ASP A 748 14.08 11.01 -4.18
N TYR A 749 15.00 10.40 -4.94
CA TYR A 749 14.65 9.60 -6.10
C TYR A 749 13.91 8.32 -5.70
N GLY A 750 12.72 8.13 -6.27
CA GLY A 750 11.87 6.97 -6.06
C GLY A 750 10.89 7.07 -4.90
N GLN A 751 10.46 8.28 -4.51
CA GLN A 751 9.53 8.45 -3.40
C GLN A 751 8.11 7.93 -3.66
N GLY A 752 7.41 7.51 -2.61
CA GLY A 752 6.01 7.10 -2.66
C GLY A 752 5.78 5.59 -2.62
N SER A 753 4.87 5.10 -3.46
CA SER A 753 4.35 3.72 -3.40
C SER A 753 5.42 2.66 -3.67
N SER A 754 5.32 1.51 -3.00
CA SER A 754 6.28 0.38 -3.02
C SER A 754 6.38 -0.41 -4.33
N ARG A 755 5.81 0.08 -5.43
CA ARG A 755 5.74 -0.65 -6.71
C ARG A 755 7.12 -1.01 -7.26
N ASP A 756 7.36 -2.30 -7.46
CA ASP A 756 8.59 -2.88 -8.00
C ASP A 756 8.77 -2.59 -9.51
N TRP A 757 7.69 -2.35 -10.24
CA TRP A 757 7.73 -1.95 -11.66
C TRP A 757 8.48 -0.64 -11.92
N ALA A 758 8.63 0.22 -10.92
CA ALA A 758 9.52 1.37 -11.00
C ALA A 758 11.01 0.97 -11.15
N ALA A 759 11.40 -0.22 -10.66
CA ALA A 759 12.74 -0.79 -10.86
C ALA A 759 12.78 -1.77 -12.05
N LYS A 760 11.75 -2.63 -12.21
CA LYS A 760 11.67 -3.57 -13.35
C LYS A 760 11.66 -2.82 -14.68
N GLY A 761 10.84 -1.78 -14.82
CA GLY A 761 10.73 -0.98 -16.04
C GLY A 761 12.06 -0.33 -16.44
N VAL A 762 12.76 0.31 -15.49
CA VAL A 762 14.06 0.93 -15.77
C VAL A 762 15.14 -0.10 -16.12
N ARG A 763 15.17 -1.24 -15.43
CA ARG A 763 16.13 -2.31 -15.73
C ARG A 763 15.86 -2.91 -17.12
N LEU A 764 14.59 -3.16 -17.46
CA LEU A 764 14.17 -3.67 -18.76
C LEU A 764 14.46 -2.68 -19.89
N ALA A 765 14.43 -1.38 -19.62
CA ALA A 765 14.85 -0.36 -20.57
C ALA A 765 16.36 -0.39 -20.88
N GLY A 766 17.17 -1.09 -20.08
CA GLY A 766 18.63 -1.19 -20.25
C GLY A 766 19.44 -0.35 -19.25
N VAL A 767 18.80 0.20 -18.21
CA VAL A 767 19.51 0.96 -17.17
C VAL A 767 20.30 0.02 -16.27
N GLU A 768 21.61 0.25 -16.16
CA GLU A 768 22.53 -0.53 -15.32
C GLU A 768 22.88 0.18 -14.00
N ALA A 769 22.91 1.52 -14.01
CA ALA A 769 23.20 2.32 -12.84
C ALA A 769 22.28 3.55 -12.76
N ILE A 770 22.05 4.02 -11.53
CA ILE A 770 21.39 5.30 -11.25
C ILE A 770 22.31 6.09 -10.34
N VAL A 771 22.61 7.34 -10.70
CA VAL A 771 23.36 8.27 -9.84
C VAL A 771 22.43 9.39 -9.41
N ALA A 772 22.15 9.48 -8.12
CA ALA A 772 21.22 10.45 -7.54
C ALA A 772 21.87 11.26 -6.40
N GLU A 773 21.25 12.36 -5.98
CA GLU A 773 21.63 13.05 -4.74
C GLU A 773 21.10 12.30 -3.50
N GLY A 774 20.09 11.46 -3.67
CA GLY A 774 19.59 10.56 -2.63
C GLY A 774 18.49 9.62 -3.14
N PHE A 775 18.26 8.51 -2.43
CA PHE A 775 17.25 7.51 -2.76
C PHE A 775 16.28 7.29 -1.61
N GLU A 776 15.03 7.03 -1.97
CA GLU A 776 14.04 6.50 -1.03
C GLU A 776 14.22 5.00 -0.79
N ARG A 777 14.03 4.58 0.47
CA ARG A 777 14.48 3.27 0.98
C ARG A 777 13.96 2.10 0.13
N ILE A 778 12.65 2.02 -0.08
CA ILE A 778 12.00 0.90 -0.79
C ILE A 778 12.46 0.85 -2.25
N HIS A 779 12.53 2.02 -2.91
CA HIS A 779 12.93 2.06 -4.30
C HIS A 779 14.39 1.63 -4.48
N ARG A 780 15.30 2.08 -3.61
CA ARG A 780 16.70 1.62 -3.58
C ARG A 780 16.78 0.09 -3.51
N THR A 781 16.05 -0.52 -2.59
CA THR A 781 16.00 -1.99 -2.45
C THR A 781 15.46 -2.68 -3.71
N ASN A 782 14.41 -2.13 -4.33
CA ASN A 782 13.87 -2.68 -5.58
C ASN A 782 14.88 -2.58 -6.75
N LEU A 783 15.66 -1.49 -6.84
CA LEU A 783 16.72 -1.34 -7.84
C LEU A 783 17.78 -2.44 -7.70
N ILE A 784 18.25 -2.67 -6.46
CA ILE A 784 19.22 -3.74 -6.14
C ILE A 784 18.63 -5.11 -6.48
N GLY A 785 17.36 -5.34 -6.15
CA GLY A 785 16.64 -6.57 -6.48
C GLY A 785 16.54 -6.87 -7.98
N MET A 786 16.61 -5.84 -8.83
CA MET A 786 16.67 -5.96 -10.29
C MET A 786 18.11 -5.86 -10.86
N GLY A 787 19.12 -5.80 -10.00
CA GLY A 787 20.51 -5.72 -10.40
C GLY A 787 20.93 -4.37 -10.98
N VAL A 788 20.20 -3.29 -10.69
CA VAL A 788 20.58 -1.90 -11.00
C VAL A 788 21.43 -1.35 -9.85
N LEU A 789 22.57 -0.70 -10.16
CA LEU A 789 23.49 -0.15 -9.16
C LEU A 789 23.05 1.25 -8.70
N PRO A 790 22.58 1.44 -7.46
CA PRO A 790 22.31 2.77 -6.92
C PRO A 790 23.61 3.43 -6.45
N LEU A 791 23.86 4.64 -6.93
CA LEU A 791 25.04 5.45 -6.63
C LEU A 791 24.59 6.83 -6.15
N GLU A 792 25.25 7.35 -5.12
CA GLU A 792 24.92 8.64 -4.54
C GLU A 792 26.07 9.63 -4.77
N PHE A 793 25.76 10.83 -5.25
CA PHE A 793 26.74 11.91 -5.30
C PHE A 793 27.25 12.25 -3.90
N LYS A 794 28.50 12.73 -3.79
CA LYS A 794 28.99 13.30 -2.54
C LYS A 794 28.30 14.63 -2.24
N GLU A 795 28.28 15.02 -0.97
CA GLU A 795 27.68 16.27 -0.53
C GLU A 795 28.20 17.47 -1.34
N GLY A 796 27.28 18.31 -1.81
CA GLY A 796 27.58 19.49 -2.63
C GLY A 796 27.89 19.20 -4.10
N VAL A 797 27.95 17.93 -4.52
CA VAL A 797 28.09 17.51 -5.92
C VAL A 797 26.74 17.05 -6.45
N ASN A 798 26.36 17.53 -7.63
CA ASN A 798 25.15 17.09 -8.32
C ASN A 798 25.20 17.37 -9.83
N ARG A 799 24.16 16.92 -10.53
CA ARG A 799 24.00 17.08 -11.99
C ARG A 799 24.18 18.53 -12.48
N ARG A 800 23.82 19.54 -11.69
CA ARG A 800 23.96 20.95 -12.04
C ARG A 800 25.38 21.45 -11.85
N THR A 801 26.01 21.13 -10.73
CA THR A 801 27.43 21.49 -10.47
C THR A 801 28.37 20.81 -11.46
N LEU A 802 28.01 19.62 -11.92
CA LEU A 802 28.72 18.87 -12.96
C LEU A 802 28.30 19.28 -14.36
N GLY A 803 27.31 20.16 -14.54
CA GLY A 803 26.83 20.61 -15.84
C GLY A 803 26.43 19.47 -16.79
N ILE A 804 25.77 18.44 -16.26
CA ILE A 804 25.31 17.28 -17.04
C ILE A 804 24.12 17.71 -17.90
N ASP A 805 24.24 17.56 -19.22
CA ASP A 805 23.17 17.93 -20.18
C ASP A 805 22.59 16.73 -20.95
N GLY A 806 23.17 15.55 -20.73
CA GLY A 806 22.75 14.29 -21.33
C GLY A 806 23.56 13.86 -22.55
N THR A 807 24.44 14.70 -23.09
CA THR A 807 25.27 14.36 -24.26
C THR A 807 26.47 13.48 -23.91
N GLU A 808 26.77 13.35 -22.62
CA GLU A 808 27.90 12.58 -22.09
C GLU A 808 27.70 11.06 -22.20
N THR A 809 28.80 10.33 -22.05
CA THR A 809 28.76 8.89 -21.72
C THR A 809 29.44 8.62 -20.38
N PHE A 810 29.03 7.55 -19.70
CA PHE A 810 29.40 7.30 -18.32
C PHE A 810 29.99 5.89 -18.12
N ASP A 811 31.02 5.81 -17.28
CA ASP A 811 31.52 4.54 -16.71
C ASP A 811 31.46 4.58 -15.18
N VAL A 812 31.39 3.42 -14.53
CA VAL A 812 31.53 3.28 -13.07
C VAL A 812 32.65 2.30 -12.77
N ILE A 813 33.63 2.74 -11.98
CA ILE A 813 34.85 1.98 -11.66
C ILE A 813 35.01 1.87 -10.13
N GLY A 814 35.37 0.69 -9.66
CA GLY A 814 35.74 0.43 -8.27
C GLY A 814 35.26 -0.93 -7.76
N GLU A 815 35.80 -1.36 -6.63
CA GLU A 815 35.36 -2.59 -5.96
C GLU A 815 34.07 -2.35 -5.19
N ARG A 816 33.07 -3.20 -5.39
CA ARG A 816 31.75 -3.08 -4.79
C ARG A 816 31.75 -3.82 -3.44
N VAL A 817 32.06 -3.06 -2.39
CA VAL A 817 31.83 -3.46 -0.99
C VAL A 817 30.77 -2.55 -0.37
N PRO A 818 30.18 -2.90 0.79
CA PRO A 818 29.13 -2.10 1.39
C PRO A 818 29.57 -0.64 1.57
N ARG A 819 28.80 0.30 1.01
CA ARG A 819 29.03 1.76 1.08
C ARG A 819 30.37 2.24 0.51
N ALA A 820 31.00 1.45 -0.37
CA ALA A 820 32.28 1.80 -1.00
C ALA A 820 32.22 3.16 -1.71
N GLU A 821 33.35 3.86 -1.75
CA GLU A 821 33.53 4.96 -2.70
C GLU A 821 33.93 4.40 -4.06
N LEU A 822 33.09 4.66 -5.07
CA LEU A 822 33.34 4.32 -6.47
C LEU A 822 33.62 5.60 -7.26
N THR A 823 34.12 5.44 -8.48
CA THR A 823 34.36 6.56 -9.41
C THR A 823 33.35 6.52 -10.55
N LEU A 824 32.56 7.58 -10.69
CA LEU A 824 31.78 7.88 -11.89
C LEU A 824 32.68 8.63 -12.87
N VAL A 825 32.95 8.02 -14.01
CA VAL A 825 33.72 8.64 -15.10
C VAL A 825 32.74 9.25 -16.09
N ILE A 826 32.83 10.56 -16.32
CA ILE A 826 31.99 11.31 -17.25
C ILE A 826 32.83 11.69 -18.46
N HIS A 827 32.47 11.16 -19.63
CA HIS A 827 33.11 11.47 -20.91
C HIS A 827 32.29 12.52 -21.66
N ARG A 828 32.84 13.72 -21.79
CA ARG A 828 32.22 14.83 -22.52
C ARG A 828 32.39 14.67 -24.02
N ARG A 829 31.48 15.26 -24.80
CA ARG A 829 31.61 15.37 -26.25
C ARG A 829 32.87 16.13 -26.71
N SER A 830 33.39 17.03 -25.87
CA SER A 830 34.65 17.74 -26.09
C SER A 830 35.89 16.84 -26.04
N GLY A 831 35.76 15.60 -25.53
CA GLY A 831 36.87 14.71 -25.21
C GLY A 831 37.42 14.89 -23.80
N GLU A 832 36.89 15.85 -23.02
CA GLU A 832 37.20 15.99 -21.60
C GLU A 832 36.63 14.83 -20.80
N GLN A 833 37.40 14.34 -19.83
CA GLN A 833 36.99 13.30 -18.89
C GLN A 833 37.00 13.86 -17.46
N LEU A 834 35.89 13.65 -16.74
CA LEU A 834 35.77 14.01 -15.32
C LEU A 834 35.63 12.73 -14.50
N ASN A 835 36.39 12.63 -13.41
CA ASN A 835 36.28 11.53 -12.46
C ASN A 835 35.62 12.08 -11.19
N VAL A 836 34.43 11.57 -10.87
CA VAL A 836 33.60 12.06 -9.76
C VAL A 836 33.47 10.94 -8.73
N PRO A 837 33.86 11.17 -7.46
CA PRO A 837 33.62 10.18 -6.40
C PRO A 837 32.11 10.08 -6.13
N VAL A 838 31.62 8.85 -6.01
CA VAL A 838 30.23 8.54 -5.68
C VAL A 838 30.19 7.45 -4.61
N THR A 839 29.19 7.46 -3.76
CA THR A 839 28.98 6.41 -2.75
C THR A 839 28.15 5.28 -3.37
N CYS A 840 28.64 4.05 -3.29
CA CYS A 840 27.88 2.86 -3.63
C CYS A 840 26.78 2.64 -2.59
N ARG A 841 25.51 2.67 -3.00
CA ARG A 841 24.37 2.49 -2.07
C ARG A 841 23.92 1.03 -1.95
N LEU A 842 24.87 0.11 -2.09
CA LEU A 842 24.79 -1.23 -1.54
C LEU A 842 25.22 -1.10 -0.08
N ASP A 843 24.25 -1.12 0.84
CA ASP A 843 24.46 -0.75 2.23
C ASP A 843 24.89 -1.96 3.08
N THR A 844 24.65 -3.19 2.61
CA THR A 844 24.98 -4.44 3.32
C THR A 844 25.72 -5.47 2.45
N ALA A 845 26.37 -6.45 3.09
CA ALA A 845 27.03 -7.54 2.36
C ALA A 845 26.03 -8.43 1.59
N GLU A 846 24.82 -8.61 2.13
CA GLU A 846 23.73 -9.33 1.44
C GLU A 846 23.29 -8.57 0.18
N GLU A 847 23.17 -7.25 0.24
CA GLU A 847 22.83 -6.44 -0.94
C GLU A 847 23.91 -6.51 -2.02
N VAL A 848 25.20 -6.55 -1.63
CA VAL A 848 26.31 -6.81 -2.57
C VAL A 848 26.15 -8.18 -3.21
N SER A 849 25.90 -9.22 -2.42
CA SER A 849 25.67 -10.59 -2.92
C SER A 849 24.51 -10.67 -3.92
N ILE A 850 23.38 -10.03 -3.63
CA ILE A 850 22.21 -9.96 -4.50
C ILE A 850 22.55 -9.21 -5.79
N TYR A 851 23.20 -8.05 -5.68
CA TYR A 851 23.59 -7.25 -6.83
C TYR A 851 24.53 -8.04 -7.75
N GLU A 852 25.60 -8.65 -7.22
CA GLU A 852 26.57 -9.40 -8.01
C GLU A 852 25.94 -10.58 -8.75
N ALA A 853 24.97 -11.26 -8.13
CA ALA A 853 24.23 -12.35 -8.75
C ALA A 853 23.34 -11.92 -9.93
N GLY A 854 23.05 -10.63 -10.09
CA GLY A 854 22.18 -10.11 -11.15
C GLY A 854 20.83 -9.57 -10.67
N GLY A 855 20.52 -9.73 -9.38
CA GLY A 855 19.22 -9.46 -8.79
C GLY A 855 18.78 -10.57 -7.85
N VAL A 856 17.67 -10.36 -7.15
CA VAL A 856 17.18 -11.28 -6.10
C VAL A 856 16.76 -12.63 -6.66
N LEU A 857 16.08 -12.63 -7.82
CA LEU A 857 15.62 -13.85 -8.47
C LEU A 857 16.79 -14.67 -9.05
N GLN A 858 17.80 -14.01 -9.60
CA GLN A 858 19.01 -14.67 -10.10
C GLN A 858 19.83 -15.26 -8.94
N ARG A 859 19.98 -14.51 -7.83
CA ARG A 859 20.65 -15.01 -6.63
C ARG A 859 19.98 -16.28 -6.11
N PHE A 860 18.66 -16.27 -6.03
CA PHE A 860 17.92 -17.43 -5.57
C PHE A 860 18.09 -18.64 -6.51
N ALA A 861 18.03 -18.42 -7.83
CA ALA A 861 18.26 -19.50 -8.79
C ALA A 861 19.65 -20.14 -8.64
N GLN A 862 20.69 -19.31 -8.41
CA GLN A 862 22.05 -19.78 -8.15
C GLN A 862 22.13 -20.60 -6.85
N ASP A 863 21.63 -20.07 -5.73
CA ASP A 863 21.61 -20.77 -4.44
C ASP A 863 20.86 -22.12 -4.54
N PHE A 864 19.76 -22.15 -5.28
CA PHE A 864 18.97 -23.37 -5.51
C PHE A 864 19.77 -24.44 -6.27
N LEU A 865 20.41 -24.06 -7.38
CA LEU A 865 21.20 -24.98 -8.21
C LEU A 865 22.45 -25.47 -7.46
N GLU A 866 23.11 -24.61 -6.68
CA GLU A 866 24.24 -24.98 -5.83
C GLU A 866 23.83 -26.00 -4.77
N SER A 867 22.72 -25.76 -4.06
CA SER A 867 22.22 -26.69 -3.04
C SER A 867 21.81 -28.07 -3.61
N SER A 868 21.26 -28.07 -4.83
CA SER A 868 20.83 -29.30 -5.52
C SER A 868 21.99 -30.14 -6.06
N GLN A 869 23.17 -29.56 -6.25
CA GLN A 869 24.38 -30.29 -6.66
C GLN A 869 25.13 -30.90 -5.47
N VAL A 870 24.88 -30.39 -4.26
CA VAL A 870 25.51 -30.85 -3.01
C VAL A 870 24.67 -31.94 -2.32
N ALA A 871 23.36 -32.00 -2.60
CA ALA A 871 22.42 -33.04 -2.17
C ALA A 871 22.45 -34.25 -3.11
#